data_AF-A0A938S9L5-F1
#
_entry.id   AF-A0A938S9L5-F1
#
_cell.length_a   1.000
_cell.length_b   1.000
_cell.length_c   1.000
_cell.angle_alpha   90.00
_cell.angle_beta   90.00
_cell.angle_gamma   90.00
#
_symmetry.space_group_name_H-M   'P 1'
#
loop_
_entity.id
_entity.type
_entity.pdbx_description
1 polymer ?
#
loop_
_entity_poly.entity_id
_entity_poly.type
_entity_poly.pdbx_seq_one_letter_code
_entity_poly.pdbx_strand_id
1 'polypeptide(L)'
;MSIRERLVAIAVGASIVVLVAPCCAQQAAVNSQAIEDVKAGRRTEARASWWGFHPEDSTRALQDAIHSGANKLIVENMGKPWFVDKIQLASDQEVFFEQGAVVQAKRGAFKGKADALFTAALRKNVTLTGYGATLKMWKQDYTTPEYEKAEWRHVLSIRSSSNVKVHGLTLADSGGDGIYLGVAQRGVTNKDVHIKDVICVNNHRQGISVISAENLLIENTVMKDTGGTAPMAGIDFEPNLTDEKLVNCVMRNCVSENNQGDAYDFYVPTLSAESAPMTIRLENCQSRGCRRAVALTTGNSPDRAVKGLVEFVNCKFEGSQGAGILINQKPADGCKLRFVNCEVANAAASQPTQSPIMISSGSGNMENVGGIEFVDCVVKDALDRKPLSYMDFSGGLKLVGVTGTLIQERDGERTVHQLDQKLIDAWFPHQALRDIKRFNTKGVRYQPLFREAKPDALRPCPARQRDRAEFLLWAEAGQQVAFTVRILPVGRSAPHPTPVRVIAPSGKATSLPKATGEQETPYSFAAEETGAYHIVCEPASSTAQVSSATQRVCLYAENAMIHFLSATGDYHFYVPPGVSEFGVKVSGGNEAERVKAALFNPGGQKLDEKDNIAQTHQFLVTRPDATRGEVWRLRLDKPSQAVLEDFFVQLQGIPPVLSWTQEALLRPVEK
;
A
#
# COMPACT_ATOMS: atom_id res chain seq x y z
N MET A 1 66.24 18.61 13.88
CA MET A 1 67.09 18.52 15.09
C MET A 1 67.01 17.10 15.61
N SER A 2 68.16 16.46 15.79
CA SER A 2 68.30 15.08 16.27
C SER A 2 68.48 15.01 17.78
N ILE A 3 68.32 13.80 18.33
CA ILE A 3 69.16 13.12 19.34
C ILE A 3 68.45 11.77 19.62
N ARG A 4 68.90 10.68 18.98
CA ARG A 4 69.72 9.56 19.55
C ARG A 4 68.93 8.67 20.53
N GLU A 5 68.53 7.47 20.10
CA GLU A 5 69.29 6.20 20.20
C GLU A 5 69.52 5.68 21.64
N ARG A 6 68.91 4.52 21.97
CA ARG A 6 69.55 3.24 22.34
C ARG A 6 68.67 2.40 23.28
N LEU A 7 68.30 1.19 22.85
CA LEU A 7 68.72 -0.07 23.49
C LEU A 7 68.20 -1.28 22.69
N VAL A 8 69.14 -2.17 22.39
CA VAL A 8 69.00 -3.49 21.75
C VAL A 8 69.21 -4.54 22.84
N ALA A 9 68.35 -5.58 22.91
CA ALA A 9 68.74 -6.95 23.30
C ALA A 9 67.58 -7.97 23.12
N ILE A 10 67.70 -8.77 22.05
CA ILE A 10 67.58 -10.23 21.97
C ILE A 10 66.41 -10.92 22.71
N ALA A 11 65.48 -11.49 21.94
CA ALA A 11 64.83 -12.76 22.27
C ALA A 11 64.52 -13.55 20.98
N VAL A 12 65.13 -14.73 20.89
CA VAL A 12 64.87 -15.78 19.90
C VAL A 12 63.42 -16.24 20.04
N GLY A 13 62.65 -16.20 18.96
CA GLY A 13 61.26 -16.67 18.93
C GLY A 13 60.97 -17.32 17.59
N ALA A 14 60.65 -18.61 17.62
CA ALA A 14 60.49 -19.49 16.48
C ALA A 14 59.54 -18.95 15.40
N SER A 15 59.99 -18.97 14.14
CA SER A 15 59.11 -18.88 12.97
C SER A 15 58.21 -20.12 12.94
N ILE A 16 57.04 -20.03 13.55
CA ILE A 16 55.93 -20.92 13.23
C ILE A 16 55.45 -20.51 11.85
N VAL A 17 55.90 -21.25 10.84
CA VAL A 17 55.20 -21.30 9.55
C VAL A 17 53.85 -21.96 9.84
N VAL A 18 52.82 -21.15 10.06
CA VAL A 18 51.45 -21.63 9.95
C VAL A 18 51.25 -21.92 8.47
N LEU A 19 51.41 -23.19 8.11
CA LEU A 19 50.84 -23.74 6.88
C LEU A 19 49.33 -23.54 6.97
N VAL A 20 48.85 -22.39 6.50
CA VAL A 20 47.46 -22.25 6.07
C VAL A 20 47.36 -23.12 4.83
N ALA A 21 47.06 -24.40 5.04
CA ALA A 21 46.62 -25.24 3.96
C ALA A 21 45.40 -24.55 3.35
N PRO A 22 45.38 -24.25 2.03
CA PRO A 22 44.15 -23.89 1.39
C PRO A 22 43.24 -25.11 1.53
N CYS A 23 42.26 -25.04 2.44
CA CYS A 23 41.19 -26.00 2.48
C CYS A 23 40.36 -25.74 1.21
N CYS A 24 40.79 -26.32 0.09
CA CYS A 24 39.95 -26.48 -1.07
C CYS A 24 38.71 -27.22 -0.57
N ALA A 25 37.59 -26.51 -0.45
CA ALA A 25 36.30 -27.11 -0.11
C ALA A 25 36.00 -28.21 -1.13
N GLN A 26 36.33 -29.43 -0.73
CA GLN A 26 36.18 -30.66 -1.48
C GLN A 26 34.78 -31.19 -1.21
N GLN A 27 34.20 -31.85 -2.21
CA GLN A 27 32.89 -32.49 -2.09
C GLN A 27 32.88 -33.41 -0.84
N ALA A 28 32.02 -33.13 0.14
CA ALA A 28 31.93 -33.98 1.32
C ALA A 28 31.19 -35.28 0.96
N ALA A 29 31.80 -36.42 1.27
CA ALA A 29 31.21 -37.74 1.01
C ALA A 29 30.06 -38.04 1.98
N VAL A 30 29.07 -38.79 1.51
CA VAL A 30 27.91 -39.21 2.30
C VAL A 30 28.35 -40.11 3.47
N ASN A 31 27.83 -39.85 4.66
CA ASN A 31 28.04 -40.67 5.85
C ASN A 31 26.82 -41.55 6.13
N SER A 32 26.74 -42.68 5.43
CA SER A 32 25.57 -43.59 5.47
C SER A 32 25.25 -44.08 6.89
N GLN A 33 26.26 -44.41 7.69
CA GLN A 33 26.06 -44.90 9.05
C GLN A 33 25.42 -43.83 9.96
N ALA A 34 25.90 -42.59 9.89
CA ALA A 34 25.34 -41.51 10.70
C ALA A 34 23.90 -41.16 10.28
N ILE A 35 23.60 -41.22 8.98
CA ILE A 35 22.23 -41.07 8.46
C ILE A 35 21.30 -42.17 9.00
N GLU A 36 21.75 -43.43 8.96
CA GLU A 36 20.97 -44.57 9.47
C GLU A 36 20.73 -44.46 10.97
N ASP A 37 21.72 -43.99 11.73
CA ASP A 37 21.59 -43.75 13.16
C ASP A 37 20.51 -42.71 13.49
N VAL A 38 20.44 -41.61 12.73
CA VAL A 38 19.39 -40.59 12.88
C VAL A 38 18.02 -41.17 12.54
N LYS A 39 17.90 -41.84 11.39
CA LYS A 39 16.62 -42.43 10.93
C LYS A 39 16.10 -43.50 11.90
N ALA A 40 16.99 -44.24 12.55
CA ALA A 40 16.64 -45.24 13.55
C ALA A 40 16.40 -44.65 14.95
N GLY A 41 16.51 -43.33 15.14
CA GLY A 41 16.35 -42.66 16.43
C GLY A 41 17.50 -42.91 17.42
N ARG A 42 18.63 -43.45 16.96
CA ARG A 42 19.84 -43.66 17.79
C ARG A 42 20.60 -42.36 18.02
N ARG A 43 20.36 -41.33 17.20
CA ARG A 43 20.91 -39.98 17.32
C ARG A 43 19.82 -38.94 17.08
N THR A 44 19.82 -37.89 17.89
CA THR A 44 18.88 -36.76 17.79
C THR A 44 19.47 -35.53 17.13
N GLU A 45 20.80 -35.46 17.02
CA GLU A 45 21.53 -34.40 16.33
C GLU A 45 22.13 -34.92 15.01
N ALA A 46 22.03 -34.09 13.97
CA ALA A 46 22.52 -34.39 12.64
C ALA A 46 23.37 -33.23 12.07
N ARG A 47 24.28 -33.56 11.16
CA ARG A 47 25.02 -32.57 10.36
C ARG A 47 24.59 -32.66 8.90
N ALA A 48 24.32 -31.54 8.26
CA ALA A 48 23.85 -31.50 6.88
C ALA A 48 24.84 -32.17 5.91
N SER A 49 26.15 -32.02 6.14
CA SER A 49 27.18 -32.63 5.30
C SER A 49 27.16 -34.16 5.28
N TRP A 50 26.49 -34.82 6.23
CA TRP A 50 26.33 -36.28 6.19
C TRP A 50 25.54 -36.75 4.98
N TRP A 51 24.62 -35.93 4.45
CA TRP A 51 23.91 -36.17 3.19
C TRP A 51 24.67 -35.71 1.96
N GLY A 52 25.89 -35.19 2.14
CA GLY A 52 26.77 -34.66 1.10
C GLY A 52 26.85 -33.14 1.11
N PHE A 53 27.91 -32.61 0.49
CA PHE A 53 28.05 -31.19 0.17
C PHE A 53 28.48 -31.04 -1.29
N HIS A 54 27.62 -30.37 -2.07
CA HIS A 54 27.84 -30.15 -3.49
C HIS A 54 27.92 -28.63 -3.73
N PRO A 55 29.12 -28.09 -4.03
CA PRO A 55 29.35 -26.64 -4.05
C PRO A 55 28.65 -25.90 -5.19
N GLU A 56 27.89 -26.58 -6.05
CA GLU A 56 27.07 -26.00 -7.12
C GLU A 56 25.56 -26.20 -6.89
N ASP A 57 25.18 -27.27 -6.17
CA ASP A 57 23.79 -27.62 -5.89
C ASP A 57 23.70 -28.64 -4.73
N SER A 58 23.56 -28.13 -3.51
CA SER A 58 23.33 -28.92 -2.30
C SER A 58 21.85 -29.09 -1.95
N THR A 59 20.93 -28.81 -2.88
CA THR A 59 19.47 -28.79 -2.60
C THR A 59 19.01 -30.10 -1.98
N ARG A 60 19.30 -31.22 -2.64
CA ARG A 60 18.88 -32.54 -2.16
C ARG A 60 19.50 -32.89 -0.82
N ALA A 61 20.80 -32.63 -0.65
CA ALA A 61 21.51 -32.96 0.58
C ALA A 61 20.92 -32.20 1.78
N LEU A 62 20.72 -30.88 1.65
CA LEU A 62 20.14 -30.07 2.73
C LEU A 62 18.67 -30.44 2.98
N GLN A 63 17.89 -30.68 1.91
CA GLN A 63 16.47 -31.04 2.05
C GLN A 63 16.30 -32.41 2.74
N ASP A 64 17.09 -33.40 2.36
CA ASP A 64 17.07 -34.74 2.95
C ASP A 64 17.54 -34.71 4.42
N ALA A 65 18.51 -33.83 4.75
CA ALA A 65 18.96 -33.62 6.12
C ALA A 65 17.88 -32.98 7.01
N ILE A 66 17.13 -32.00 6.49
CA ILE A 66 15.98 -31.40 7.19
C ILE A 66 14.88 -32.44 7.43
N HIS A 67 14.57 -33.25 6.42
CA HIS A 67 13.57 -34.32 6.51
C HIS A 67 14.06 -35.60 7.18
N SER A 68 15.25 -35.58 7.80
CA SER A 68 15.84 -36.76 8.44
C SER A 68 15.11 -37.23 9.70
N GLY A 69 14.32 -36.35 10.33
CA GLY A 69 13.70 -36.58 11.64
C GLY A 69 14.61 -36.21 12.82
N ALA A 70 15.79 -35.64 12.58
CA ALA A 70 16.64 -35.12 13.66
C ALA A 70 15.95 -33.97 14.41
N ASN A 71 16.10 -33.95 15.73
CA ASN A 71 15.62 -32.84 16.57
C ASN A 71 16.45 -31.58 16.33
N LYS A 72 17.76 -31.73 16.09
CA LYS A 72 18.67 -30.64 15.77
C LYS A 72 19.49 -30.96 14.53
N LEU A 73 19.43 -30.09 13.53
CA LEU A 73 20.25 -30.16 12.32
C LEU A 73 21.28 -29.03 12.33
N ILE A 74 22.55 -29.37 12.18
CA ILE A 74 23.66 -28.42 12.05
C ILE A 74 23.97 -28.24 10.57
N VAL A 75 23.84 -27.01 10.08
CA VAL A 75 24.28 -26.57 8.75
C VAL A 75 25.65 -25.94 8.92
N GLU A 76 26.68 -26.69 8.52
CA GLU A 76 28.07 -26.35 8.78
C GLU A 76 28.59 -25.24 7.87
N ASN A 77 29.59 -24.50 8.35
CA ASN A 77 30.36 -23.62 7.50
C ASN A 77 31.38 -24.43 6.68
N MET A 78 31.03 -24.72 5.42
CA MET A 78 31.87 -25.50 4.51
C MET A 78 32.99 -24.68 3.84
N GLY A 79 33.17 -23.41 4.22
CA GLY A 79 34.05 -22.46 3.53
C GLY A 79 33.54 -21.99 2.15
N LYS A 80 32.37 -22.50 1.73
CA LYS A 80 31.63 -22.14 0.51
C LYS A 80 30.13 -22.14 0.80
N PRO A 81 29.31 -21.38 0.05
CA PRO A 81 27.87 -21.41 0.20
C PRO A 81 27.26 -22.79 -0.07
N TRP A 82 26.21 -23.12 0.67
CA TRP A 82 25.24 -24.15 0.30
C TRP A 82 24.32 -23.57 -0.77
N PHE A 83 24.64 -23.76 -2.05
CA PHE A 83 23.71 -23.36 -3.12
C PHE A 83 22.53 -24.31 -3.17
N VAL A 84 21.32 -23.77 -3.04
CA VAL A 84 20.09 -24.58 -2.99
C VAL A 84 18.98 -23.93 -3.80
N ASP A 85 18.12 -24.75 -4.38
CA ASP A 85 16.77 -24.35 -4.77
C ASP A 85 15.89 -24.24 -3.50
N LYS A 86 14.57 -24.17 -3.65
CA LYS A 86 13.57 -24.07 -2.58
C LYS A 86 13.73 -25.17 -1.52
N ILE A 87 13.83 -24.79 -0.26
CA ILE A 87 13.90 -25.68 0.91
C ILE A 87 12.60 -25.62 1.72
N GLN A 88 12.05 -26.78 2.04
CA GLN A 88 10.90 -26.95 2.94
C GLN A 88 11.38 -27.34 4.33
N LEU A 89 10.94 -26.59 5.34
CA LEU A 89 11.25 -26.85 6.75
C LEU A 89 10.34 -27.95 7.32
N ALA A 90 10.88 -28.69 8.30
CA ALA A 90 10.16 -29.71 9.06
C ALA A 90 9.64 -29.15 10.38
N SER A 91 8.61 -29.79 10.95
CA SER A 91 8.15 -29.51 12.31
C SER A 91 9.09 -30.13 13.33
N ASP A 92 9.01 -29.66 14.58
CA ASP A 92 9.66 -30.28 15.75
C ASP A 92 11.20 -30.35 15.62
N GLN A 93 11.80 -29.31 15.01
CA GLN A 93 13.22 -29.29 14.67
C GLN A 93 13.85 -27.91 14.91
N GLU A 94 15.08 -27.92 15.44
CA GLU A 94 16.03 -26.82 15.39
C GLU A 94 16.96 -27.00 14.18
N VAL A 95 17.06 -25.99 13.31
CA VAL A 95 18.11 -25.88 12.30
C VAL A 95 19.10 -24.81 12.77
N PHE A 96 20.27 -25.26 13.17
CA PHE A 96 21.38 -24.42 13.63
C PHE A 96 22.39 -24.21 12.49
N PHE A 97 22.61 -22.97 12.12
CA PHE A 97 23.61 -22.57 11.12
C PHE A 97 24.87 -22.11 11.84
N GLU A 98 26.01 -22.72 11.53
CA GLU A 98 27.29 -22.32 12.12
C GLU A 98 27.67 -20.88 11.73
N GLN A 99 28.47 -20.22 12.56
CA GLN A 99 28.96 -18.88 12.27
C GLN A 99 29.70 -18.85 10.92
N GLY A 100 29.34 -17.89 10.06
CA GLY A 100 29.88 -17.78 8.71
C GLY A 100 29.30 -18.76 7.70
N ALA A 101 28.37 -19.66 8.09
CA ALA A 101 27.64 -20.48 7.14
C ALA A 101 26.78 -19.59 6.24
N VAL A 102 26.80 -19.89 4.94
CA VAL A 102 25.97 -19.21 3.94
C VAL A 102 25.11 -20.25 3.24
N VAL A 103 23.79 -20.06 3.25
CA VAL A 103 22.87 -20.77 2.36
C VAL A 103 22.39 -19.78 1.32
N GLN A 104 22.57 -20.12 0.05
CA GLN A 104 22.32 -19.19 -1.04
C GLN A 104 21.46 -19.80 -2.13
N ALA A 105 20.57 -19.01 -2.72
CA ALA A 105 19.82 -19.42 -3.90
C ALA A 105 20.75 -19.93 -5.01
N LYS A 106 20.43 -21.10 -5.58
CA LYS A 106 21.05 -21.61 -6.80
C LYS A 106 20.75 -20.66 -7.97
N ARG A 107 21.75 -20.27 -8.74
CA ARG A 107 21.55 -19.41 -9.92
C ARG A 107 20.66 -20.10 -10.96
N GLY A 108 19.81 -19.31 -11.63
CA GLY A 108 18.84 -19.82 -12.60
C GLY A 108 17.58 -20.47 -12.00
N ALA A 109 17.54 -20.74 -10.68
CA ALA A 109 16.36 -21.24 -9.97
C ALA A 109 15.39 -20.09 -9.59
N PHE A 110 14.34 -20.41 -8.80
CA PHE A 110 13.33 -19.46 -8.30
C PHE A 110 12.52 -18.75 -9.40
N LYS A 111 12.16 -19.46 -10.46
CA LYS A 111 11.37 -18.92 -11.59
C LYS A 111 9.92 -18.63 -11.20
N GLY A 112 9.36 -19.35 -10.22
CA GLY A 112 8.02 -19.11 -9.72
C GLY A 112 7.88 -17.74 -9.07
N LYS A 113 6.72 -17.10 -9.21
CA LYS A 113 6.46 -15.76 -8.67
C LYS A 113 6.45 -15.69 -7.14
N ALA A 114 6.14 -16.81 -6.49
CA ALA A 114 6.01 -16.93 -5.05
C ALA A 114 7.02 -17.92 -4.43
N ASP A 115 8.10 -18.23 -5.16
CA ASP A 115 9.15 -19.14 -4.70
C ASP A 115 9.93 -18.49 -3.54
N ALA A 116 10.20 -19.23 -2.46
CA ALA A 116 11.00 -18.75 -1.34
C ALA A 116 12.19 -19.67 -1.06
N LEU A 117 13.30 -19.12 -0.57
CA LEU A 117 14.50 -19.91 -0.23
C LEU A 117 14.18 -20.95 0.85
N PHE A 118 13.50 -20.54 1.93
CA PHE A 118 12.98 -21.42 2.97
C PHE A 118 11.47 -21.22 3.15
N THR A 119 10.74 -22.32 3.28
CA THR A 119 9.30 -22.30 3.57
C THR A 119 8.96 -23.16 4.78
N ALA A 120 8.26 -22.59 5.76
CA ALA A 120 7.53 -23.30 6.81
C ALA A 120 6.03 -23.06 6.59
N ALA A 121 5.34 -24.00 5.94
CA ALA A 121 3.90 -23.93 5.73
C ALA A 121 3.20 -25.02 6.54
N LEU A 122 2.25 -24.65 7.41
CA LEU A 122 1.56 -25.58 8.31
C LEU A 122 2.57 -26.42 9.13
N ARG A 123 3.53 -25.74 9.75
CA ARG A 123 4.55 -26.35 10.62
C ARG A 123 4.36 -25.93 12.06
N LYS A 124 4.94 -26.72 12.97
CA LYS A 124 4.95 -26.43 14.41
C LYS A 124 6.34 -26.63 14.97
N ASN A 125 6.69 -25.88 16.01
CA ASN A 125 7.91 -26.08 16.80
C ASN A 125 9.18 -26.02 15.92
N VAL A 126 9.35 -24.94 15.17
CA VAL A 126 10.49 -24.75 14.26
C VAL A 126 11.42 -23.69 14.85
N THR A 127 12.70 -24.00 15.00
CA THR A 127 13.71 -23.02 15.42
C THR A 127 14.79 -22.91 14.36
N LEU A 128 15.07 -21.69 13.89
CA LEU A 128 16.21 -21.36 13.05
C LEU A 128 17.16 -20.49 13.85
N THR A 129 18.39 -20.94 14.08
CA THR A 129 19.40 -20.20 14.85
C THR A 129 20.68 -20.06 14.02
N GLY A 130 21.21 -18.85 13.86
CA GLY A 130 22.44 -18.68 13.09
C GLY A 130 23.11 -17.33 13.27
N TYR A 131 23.67 -17.05 14.45
CA TYR A 131 24.41 -15.81 14.73
C TYR A 131 25.65 -15.71 13.84
N GLY A 132 25.63 -14.74 12.92
CA GLY A 132 26.67 -14.57 11.91
C GLY A 132 26.55 -15.51 10.71
N ALA A 133 25.42 -16.21 10.55
CA ALA A 133 25.08 -16.96 9.35
C ALA A 133 24.18 -16.12 8.42
N THR A 134 24.23 -16.41 7.13
CA THR A 134 23.48 -15.67 6.11
C THR A 134 22.64 -16.59 5.23
N LEU A 135 21.35 -16.29 5.10
CA LEU A 135 20.47 -16.85 4.08
C LEU A 135 20.24 -15.77 3.02
N LYS A 136 20.66 -16.02 1.77
CA LYS A 136 20.60 -14.98 0.73
C LYS A 136 20.19 -15.47 -0.64
N MET A 137 19.72 -14.55 -1.47
CA MET A 137 19.34 -14.84 -2.86
C MET A 137 20.12 -13.96 -3.84
N TRP A 138 19.61 -13.77 -5.06
CA TRP A 138 20.21 -12.94 -6.10
C TRP A 138 19.23 -11.87 -6.58
N LYS A 139 18.94 -10.87 -5.73
CA LYS A 139 18.01 -9.76 -6.05
C LYS A 139 18.14 -9.22 -7.47
N GLN A 140 19.37 -9.00 -7.94
CA GLN A 140 19.64 -8.48 -9.28
C GLN A 140 19.15 -9.42 -10.39
N ASP A 141 19.31 -10.74 -10.23
CA ASP A 141 18.84 -11.73 -11.22
C ASP A 141 17.32 -11.64 -11.41
N TYR A 142 16.56 -11.41 -10.34
CA TYR A 142 15.09 -11.37 -10.42
C TYR A 142 14.51 -10.13 -11.12
N THR A 143 15.38 -9.19 -11.49
CA THR A 143 15.01 -7.97 -12.24
C THR A 143 15.31 -8.06 -13.73
N THR A 144 15.88 -9.18 -14.19
CA THR A 144 16.25 -9.38 -15.60
C THR A 144 15.11 -10.04 -16.40
N PRO A 145 15.11 -9.95 -17.75
CA PRO A 145 14.05 -10.50 -18.60
C PRO A 145 13.85 -12.02 -18.47
N GLU A 146 14.85 -12.76 -17.99
CA GLU A 146 14.76 -14.20 -17.77
C GLU A 146 13.82 -14.58 -16.62
N TYR A 147 13.39 -13.61 -15.81
CA TYR A 147 12.47 -13.78 -14.70
C TYR A 147 11.20 -13.00 -14.95
N GLU A 148 10.05 -13.67 -14.83
CA GLU A 148 8.78 -12.96 -14.82
C GLU A 148 8.73 -12.02 -13.61
N LYS A 149 8.31 -10.77 -13.83
CA LYS A 149 8.16 -9.79 -12.76
C LYS A 149 7.26 -10.35 -11.66
N ALA A 150 7.75 -10.31 -10.43
CA ALA A 150 7.05 -10.80 -9.25
C ALA A 150 7.52 -10.07 -8.00
N GLU A 151 6.66 -10.07 -6.98
CA GLU A 151 6.91 -9.37 -5.72
C GLU A 151 7.23 -10.34 -4.57
N TRP A 152 7.07 -11.66 -4.77
CA TRP A 152 6.98 -12.64 -3.69
C TRP A 152 8.11 -13.69 -3.66
N ARG A 153 9.31 -13.32 -4.13
CA ARG A 153 10.49 -14.19 -4.06
C ARG A 153 11.26 -14.03 -2.75
N HIS A 154 10.70 -14.57 -1.66
CA HIS A 154 11.15 -14.30 -0.28
C HIS A 154 12.37 -15.12 0.15
N VAL A 155 13.13 -14.64 1.15
CA VAL A 155 14.13 -15.50 1.82
C VAL A 155 13.44 -16.53 2.71
N LEU A 156 12.61 -16.08 3.65
CA LEU A 156 11.91 -16.95 4.59
C LEU A 156 10.40 -16.71 4.54
N SER A 157 9.65 -17.75 4.16
CA SER A 157 8.20 -17.73 4.13
C SER A 157 7.62 -18.64 5.22
N ILE A 158 7.03 -18.05 6.26
CA ILE A 158 6.31 -18.76 7.32
C ILE A 158 4.82 -18.56 7.08
N ARG A 159 4.06 -19.66 6.99
CA ARG A 159 2.64 -19.64 6.64
C ARG A 159 1.84 -20.56 7.53
N SER A 160 0.78 -20.03 8.16
CA SER A 160 -0.13 -20.79 9.01
C SER A 160 0.58 -21.74 9.98
N SER A 161 1.69 -21.29 10.59
CA SER A 161 2.58 -22.12 11.42
C SER A 161 2.58 -21.66 12.88
N SER A 162 2.97 -22.55 13.80
CA SER A 162 2.93 -22.27 15.25
C SER A 162 4.26 -22.53 15.96
N ASN A 163 4.57 -21.76 17.00
CA ASN A 163 5.81 -21.86 17.77
C ASN A 163 7.05 -21.86 16.86
N VAL A 164 7.26 -20.73 16.17
CA VAL A 164 8.39 -20.54 15.23
C VAL A 164 9.37 -19.52 15.79
N LYS A 165 10.66 -19.86 15.81
CA LYS A 165 11.73 -19.02 16.32
C LYS A 165 12.78 -18.78 15.23
N VAL A 166 13.19 -17.53 15.04
CA VAL A 166 14.21 -17.13 14.05
C VAL A 166 15.21 -16.22 14.74
N HIS A 167 16.43 -16.70 14.97
CA HIS A 167 17.42 -16.03 15.82
C HIS A 167 18.76 -15.81 15.12
N GLY A 168 19.27 -14.58 15.17
CA GLY A 168 20.67 -14.25 14.82
C GLY A 168 21.01 -14.21 13.33
N LEU A 169 20.05 -14.49 12.44
CA LEU A 169 20.27 -14.66 11.00
C LEU A 169 20.33 -13.33 10.25
N THR A 170 21.16 -13.28 9.21
CA THR A 170 21.04 -12.28 8.15
C THR A 170 20.25 -12.84 6.97
N LEU A 171 19.18 -12.15 6.56
CA LEU A 171 18.30 -12.50 5.45
C LEU A 171 18.43 -11.43 4.36
N ALA A 172 19.05 -11.77 3.23
CA ALA A 172 19.54 -10.77 2.29
C ALA A 172 19.19 -11.03 0.82
N ASP A 173 19.18 -9.94 0.05
CA ASP A 173 19.19 -9.95 -1.42
C ASP A 173 18.02 -10.75 -2.04
N SER A 174 16.85 -10.75 -1.42
CA SER A 174 15.67 -11.45 -1.94
C SER A 174 15.05 -10.73 -3.13
N GLY A 175 14.27 -11.45 -3.95
CA GLY A 175 13.44 -10.87 -5.01
C GLY A 175 12.06 -10.42 -4.50
N GLY A 176 11.79 -10.58 -3.21
CA GLY A 176 10.57 -10.15 -2.52
C GLY A 176 10.93 -9.66 -1.13
N ASP A 177 10.44 -10.35 -0.09
CA ASP A 177 10.66 -9.95 1.31
C ASP A 177 11.79 -10.73 1.98
N GLY A 178 12.34 -10.19 3.07
CA GLY A 178 13.23 -10.93 3.96
C GLY A 178 12.47 -12.04 4.69
N ILE A 179 11.42 -11.65 5.43
CA ILE A 179 10.51 -12.58 6.11
C ILE A 179 9.07 -12.30 5.69
N TYR A 180 8.33 -13.34 5.35
CA TYR A 180 6.90 -13.27 5.03
C TYR A 180 6.11 -14.14 6.01
N LEU A 181 5.23 -13.52 6.81
CA LEU A 181 4.29 -14.21 7.70
C LEU A 181 2.90 -14.27 7.06
N GLY A 182 2.70 -15.26 6.19
CA GLY A 182 1.51 -15.42 5.36
C GLY A 182 0.51 -16.46 5.86
N VAL A 183 -0.48 -16.75 5.00
CA VAL A 183 -1.50 -17.76 5.23
C VAL A 183 -1.38 -18.86 4.16
N ALA A 184 -1.27 -20.11 4.58
CA ALA A 184 -1.34 -21.29 3.71
C ALA A 184 -2.73 -21.93 3.73
N GLN A 185 -3.46 -21.77 4.85
CA GLN A 185 -4.82 -22.25 5.02
C GLN A 185 -5.66 -21.14 5.64
N ARG A 186 -6.73 -20.74 4.94
CA ARG A 186 -7.65 -19.69 5.41
C ARG A 186 -8.15 -19.98 6.84
N GLY A 187 -8.17 -18.95 7.68
CA GLY A 187 -8.53 -19.06 9.09
C GLY A 187 -7.43 -19.62 10.00
N VAL A 188 -6.29 -20.06 9.47
CA VAL A 188 -5.14 -20.52 10.25
C VAL A 188 -4.03 -19.47 10.24
N THR A 189 -3.93 -18.72 11.35
CA THR A 189 -2.92 -17.67 11.55
C THR A 189 -1.55 -18.24 11.92
N ASN A 190 -0.49 -17.46 11.76
CA ASN A 190 0.78 -17.78 12.41
C ASN A 190 0.66 -17.51 13.91
N LYS A 191 1.07 -18.45 14.76
CA LYS A 191 0.89 -18.31 16.21
C LYS A 191 2.18 -18.52 16.98
N ASP A 192 2.45 -17.67 17.97
CA ASP A 192 3.64 -17.77 18.82
C ASP A 192 4.95 -17.74 17.99
N VAL A 193 5.17 -16.62 17.31
CA VAL A 193 6.36 -16.40 16.46
C VAL A 193 7.33 -15.44 17.14
N HIS A 194 8.60 -15.81 17.19
CA HIS A 194 9.66 -14.98 17.77
C HIS A 194 10.80 -14.76 16.76
N ILE A 195 11.02 -13.51 16.38
CA ILE A 195 12.11 -13.07 15.51
C ILE A 195 13.06 -12.24 16.35
N LYS A 196 14.32 -12.64 16.49
CA LYS A 196 15.25 -11.99 17.42
C LYS A 196 16.66 -11.85 16.84
N ASP A 197 17.26 -10.67 17.02
CA ASP A 197 18.64 -10.40 16.58
C ASP A 197 18.83 -10.69 15.08
N VAL A 198 17.82 -10.41 14.25
CA VAL A 198 17.81 -10.68 12.80
C VAL A 198 18.15 -9.41 12.02
N ILE A 199 18.82 -9.57 10.87
CA ILE A 199 19.06 -8.49 9.92
C ILE A 199 18.37 -8.84 8.60
N CYS A 200 17.39 -8.04 8.18
CA CYS A 200 16.82 -8.08 6.83
C CYS A 200 17.47 -6.95 6.02
N VAL A 201 18.23 -7.29 4.98
CA VAL A 201 19.03 -6.30 4.23
C VAL A 201 18.89 -6.43 2.72
N ASN A 202 18.72 -5.30 2.04
CA ASN A 202 18.69 -5.22 0.59
C ASN A 202 17.65 -6.15 -0.07
N ASN A 203 16.47 -6.29 0.53
CA ASN A 203 15.37 -7.05 -0.07
C ASN A 203 14.65 -6.20 -1.12
N HIS A 204 13.97 -6.84 -2.06
CA HIS A 204 13.38 -6.14 -3.22
C HIS A 204 12.05 -5.47 -2.90
N ARG A 205 11.22 -6.09 -2.05
CA ARG A 205 9.89 -5.60 -1.68
C ARG A 205 9.87 -5.13 -0.23
N GLN A 206 9.91 -5.99 0.79
CA GLN A 206 9.93 -5.57 2.20
C GLN A 206 11.11 -6.17 2.99
N GLY A 207 11.45 -5.59 4.14
CA GLY A 207 12.22 -6.30 5.17
C GLY A 207 11.40 -7.46 5.74
N ILE A 208 10.22 -7.17 6.28
CA ILE A 208 9.26 -8.13 6.85
C ILE A 208 7.84 -7.79 6.40
N SER A 209 7.04 -8.78 6.01
CA SER A 209 5.60 -8.62 5.79
C SER A 209 4.82 -9.49 6.78
N VAL A 210 3.81 -8.90 7.42
CA VAL A 210 2.94 -9.58 8.38
C VAL A 210 1.49 -9.54 7.89
N ILE A 211 1.06 -10.66 7.30
CA ILE A 211 -0.31 -10.81 6.81
C ILE A 211 -1.23 -11.26 7.94
N SER A 212 -0.79 -12.27 8.69
CA SER A 212 -1.59 -12.86 9.77
C SER A 212 -0.68 -13.43 10.87
N ALA A 213 -0.80 -12.88 12.07
CA ALA A 213 -0.10 -13.34 13.27
C ALA A 213 -0.92 -13.15 14.56
N GLU A 214 -0.74 -14.09 15.50
CA GLU A 214 -1.21 -14.03 16.88
C GLU A 214 -0.03 -14.35 17.81
N ASN A 215 0.28 -13.49 18.78
CA ASN A 215 1.46 -13.59 19.65
C ASN A 215 2.77 -13.56 18.85
N LEU A 216 3.03 -12.43 18.18
CA LEU A 216 4.26 -12.18 17.45
C LEU A 216 5.18 -11.30 18.29
N LEU A 217 6.43 -11.71 18.47
CA LEU A 217 7.47 -10.93 19.11
C LEU A 217 8.65 -10.73 18.14
N ILE A 218 9.01 -9.48 17.88
CA ILE A 218 10.18 -9.10 17.08
C ILE A 218 11.11 -8.26 17.95
N GLU A 219 12.31 -8.75 18.25
CA GLU A 219 13.25 -8.05 19.13
C GLU A 219 14.60 -7.82 18.46
N ASN A 220 15.21 -6.66 18.70
CA ASN A 220 16.58 -6.32 18.27
C ASN A 220 16.84 -6.57 16.77
N THR A 221 15.84 -6.31 15.93
CA THR A 221 15.90 -6.60 14.50
C THR A 221 16.22 -5.34 13.71
N VAL A 222 17.04 -5.49 12.66
CA VAL A 222 17.38 -4.41 11.73
C VAL A 222 16.78 -4.70 10.37
N MET A 223 15.99 -3.78 9.82
CA MET A 223 15.44 -3.87 8.47
C MET A 223 15.95 -2.71 7.63
N LYS A 224 16.77 -2.99 6.61
CA LYS A 224 17.50 -1.92 5.91
C LYS A 224 17.72 -2.10 4.43
N ASP A 225 17.93 -0.96 3.77
CA ASP A 225 18.30 -0.84 2.36
C ASP A 225 17.29 -1.54 1.41
N THR A 226 16.03 -1.65 1.84
CA THR A 226 14.96 -2.23 1.04
C THR A 226 14.60 -1.30 -0.12
N GLY A 227 14.48 -1.85 -1.33
CA GLY A 227 14.16 -1.06 -2.53
C GLY A 227 14.06 -1.90 -3.80
N GLY A 228 13.10 -1.58 -4.66
CA GLY A 228 12.85 -2.34 -5.90
C GLY A 228 11.39 -2.31 -6.34
N THR A 229 10.53 -3.01 -5.60
CA THR A 229 9.08 -3.03 -5.81
C THR A 229 8.37 -2.49 -4.58
N ALA A 230 7.40 -1.59 -4.77
CA ALA A 230 6.61 -1.01 -3.68
C ALA A 230 5.94 -2.12 -2.83
N PRO A 231 5.82 -1.94 -1.49
CA PRO A 231 6.03 -0.67 -0.77
C PRO A 231 7.47 -0.28 -0.46
N MET A 232 8.45 -1.19 -0.50
CA MET A 232 9.86 -0.93 -0.14
C MET A 232 10.10 -0.57 1.34
N ALA A 233 9.19 -0.99 2.21
CA ALA A 233 9.18 -0.75 3.64
C ALA A 233 10.11 -1.67 4.45
N GLY A 234 10.49 -1.21 5.64
CA GLY A 234 11.21 -2.03 6.61
C GLY A 234 10.33 -3.16 7.15
N ILE A 235 9.10 -2.84 7.54
CA ILE A 235 8.05 -3.82 7.85
C ILE A 235 6.68 -3.29 7.41
N ASP A 236 5.82 -4.20 7.00
CA ASP A 236 4.43 -3.90 6.62
C ASP A 236 3.46 -4.89 7.25
N PHE A 237 2.48 -4.36 7.99
CA PHE A 237 1.34 -5.08 8.51
C PHE A 237 0.17 -4.95 7.52
N GLU A 238 0.06 -5.91 6.60
CA GLU A 238 -0.83 -5.87 5.43
C GLU A 238 -1.70 -7.15 5.31
N PRO A 239 -2.75 -7.33 6.13
CA PRO A 239 -3.70 -8.42 5.94
C PRO A 239 -4.31 -8.37 4.53
N ASN A 240 -4.45 -9.53 3.91
CA ASN A 240 -5.11 -9.70 2.63
C ASN A 240 -6.63 -9.89 2.78
N LEU A 241 -7.09 -10.40 3.93
CA LEU A 241 -8.49 -10.76 4.17
C LEU A 241 -8.99 -10.28 5.54
N THR A 242 -10.31 -10.12 5.67
CA THR A 242 -10.97 -9.65 6.89
C THR A 242 -10.86 -10.62 8.08
N ASP A 243 -10.64 -11.91 7.82
CA ASP A 243 -10.53 -12.97 8.84
C ASP A 243 -9.09 -13.26 9.26
N GLU A 244 -8.12 -12.49 8.77
CA GLU A 244 -6.72 -12.54 9.19
C GLU A 244 -6.49 -11.70 10.46
N LYS A 245 -5.46 -12.05 11.23
CA LYS A 245 -5.27 -11.53 12.59
C LYS A 245 -3.98 -10.72 12.69
N LEU A 246 -4.02 -9.64 13.44
CA LEU A 246 -2.85 -8.90 13.92
C LEU A 246 -2.99 -8.72 15.43
N VAL A 247 -2.88 -9.81 16.18
CA VAL A 247 -3.23 -9.86 17.61
C VAL A 247 -1.99 -10.12 18.44
N ASN A 248 -1.74 -9.27 19.44
CA ASN A 248 -0.60 -9.35 20.34
C ASN A 248 0.74 -9.39 19.58
N CYS A 249 0.94 -8.41 18.69
CA CYS A 249 2.18 -8.23 17.95
C CYS A 249 3.04 -7.17 18.65
N VAL A 250 4.25 -7.52 19.05
CA VAL A 250 5.18 -6.63 19.74
C VAL A 250 6.48 -6.55 18.96
N MET A 251 6.97 -5.33 18.74
CA MET A 251 8.33 -5.07 18.31
C MET A 251 9.09 -4.31 19.39
N ARG A 252 10.32 -4.71 19.69
CA ARG A 252 11.16 -4.04 20.70
C ARG A 252 12.59 -3.84 20.23
N ASN A 253 13.12 -2.64 20.43
CA ASN A 253 14.50 -2.27 20.09
C ASN A 253 14.86 -2.52 18.61
N CYS A 254 13.91 -2.36 17.70
CA CYS A 254 14.14 -2.60 16.27
C CYS A 254 14.53 -1.31 15.55
N VAL A 255 15.35 -1.43 14.51
CA VAL A 255 15.78 -0.30 13.67
C VAL A 255 15.36 -0.54 12.24
N SER A 256 14.75 0.46 11.62
CA SER A 256 14.41 0.47 10.20
C SER A 256 15.14 1.64 9.54
N GLU A 257 16.06 1.36 8.62
CA GLU A 257 16.98 2.36 8.08
C GLU A 257 17.10 2.31 6.55
N ASN A 258 17.17 3.49 5.92
CA ASN A 258 17.45 3.67 4.49
C ASN A 258 16.55 2.86 3.53
N ASN A 259 15.33 2.57 3.95
CA ASN A 259 14.35 1.90 3.10
C ASN A 259 13.75 2.92 2.13
N GLN A 260 13.59 2.56 0.86
CA GLN A 260 12.98 3.47 -0.14
C GLN A 260 11.48 3.70 0.10
N GLY A 261 10.85 2.82 0.88
CA GLY A 261 9.50 2.94 1.40
C GLY A 261 9.46 3.39 2.85
N ASP A 262 8.38 3.03 3.55
CA ASP A 262 8.16 3.46 4.93
C ASP A 262 8.92 2.59 5.93
N ALA A 263 9.25 3.13 7.10
CA ALA A 263 9.98 2.36 8.10
C ALA A 263 9.09 1.29 8.74
N TYR A 264 7.87 1.70 9.14
CA TYR A 264 6.81 0.88 9.71
C TYR A 264 5.49 1.23 9.00
N ASP A 265 5.02 0.35 8.12
CA ASP A 265 3.76 0.50 7.40
C ASP A 265 2.66 -0.38 8.02
N PHE A 266 1.44 0.13 8.02
CA PHE A 266 0.24 -0.51 8.55
C PHE A 266 -0.88 -0.30 7.53
N TYR A 267 -0.89 -1.12 6.49
CA TYR A 267 -1.91 -1.07 5.45
C TYR A 267 -3.04 -2.07 5.74
N VAL A 268 -4.02 -1.63 6.53
CA VAL A 268 -5.11 -2.49 7.02
C VAL A 268 -6.53 -2.10 6.54
N PRO A 269 -6.76 -1.58 5.31
CA PRO A 269 -8.11 -1.29 4.84
C PRO A 269 -8.95 -2.55 4.54
N THR A 270 -8.30 -3.71 4.51
CA THR A 270 -8.92 -5.04 4.34
C THR A 270 -9.54 -5.58 5.62
N LEU A 271 -9.14 -5.09 6.80
CA LEU A 271 -9.78 -5.41 8.07
C LEU A 271 -11.06 -4.59 8.24
N SER A 272 -11.99 -5.09 9.07
CA SER A 272 -13.32 -4.53 9.28
C SER A 272 -13.66 -4.43 10.77
N ALA A 273 -14.84 -3.88 11.10
CA ALA A 273 -15.32 -3.80 12.47
C ALA A 273 -15.55 -5.19 13.10
N GLU A 274 -15.72 -6.23 12.27
CA GLU A 274 -15.92 -7.63 12.64
C GLU A 274 -14.62 -8.42 12.73
N SER A 275 -13.50 -7.88 12.22
CA SER A 275 -12.18 -8.48 12.37
C SER A 275 -11.80 -8.56 13.86
N ALA A 276 -10.93 -9.52 14.19
CA ALA A 276 -10.34 -9.57 15.53
C ALA A 276 -9.65 -8.22 15.84
N PRO A 277 -9.86 -7.62 17.03
CA PRO A 277 -9.25 -6.34 17.37
C PRO A 277 -7.73 -6.39 17.23
N MET A 278 -7.19 -5.53 16.39
CA MET A 278 -5.75 -5.46 16.12
C MET A 278 -5.03 -4.94 17.37
N THR A 279 -3.96 -5.60 17.80
CA THR A 279 -3.14 -5.16 18.93
C THR A 279 -1.67 -5.24 18.57
N ILE A 280 -1.08 -4.06 18.30
CA ILE A 280 0.31 -3.94 17.88
C ILE A 280 1.02 -2.92 18.76
N ARG A 281 2.22 -3.24 19.22
CA ARG A 281 3.02 -2.36 20.07
C ARG A 281 4.48 -2.30 19.62
N LEU A 282 5.01 -1.10 19.44
CA LEU A 282 6.40 -0.84 19.13
C LEU A 282 7.06 -0.14 20.32
N GLU A 283 8.15 -0.71 20.85
CA GLU A 283 8.88 -0.20 22.01
C GLU A 283 10.34 0.09 21.66
N ASN A 284 10.83 1.30 21.97
CA ASN A 284 12.21 1.70 21.73
C ASN A 284 12.68 1.49 20.26
N CYS A 285 11.75 1.59 19.32
CA CYS A 285 12.03 1.39 17.90
C CYS A 285 12.53 2.69 17.23
N GLN A 286 13.34 2.56 16.17
CA GLN A 286 13.93 3.71 15.49
C GLN A 286 13.78 3.65 13.97
N SER A 287 13.39 4.77 13.36
CA SER A 287 13.43 4.98 11.91
C SER A 287 14.50 5.99 11.53
N ARG A 288 15.26 5.72 10.46
CA ARG A 288 16.29 6.62 9.92
C ARG A 288 16.27 6.65 8.38
N GLY A 289 16.06 7.82 7.79
CA GLY A 289 16.27 8.02 6.35
C GLY A 289 15.27 7.31 5.42
N CYS A 290 14.20 6.74 5.97
CA CYS A 290 13.13 6.11 5.19
C CYS A 290 12.21 7.16 4.53
N ARG A 291 11.33 6.75 3.61
CA ARG A 291 10.36 7.65 2.98
C ARG A 291 9.46 8.34 4.02
N ARG A 292 8.90 7.56 4.93
CA ARG A 292 8.18 7.99 6.15
C ARG A 292 8.61 7.07 7.29
N ALA A 293 8.43 7.49 8.54
CA ALA A 293 8.71 6.59 9.66
C ALA A 293 7.50 5.69 9.97
N VAL A 294 6.33 6.28 10.16
CA VAL A 294 5.08 5.54 10.40
C VAL A 294 4.08 5.93 9.33
N ALA A 295 3.49 4.94 8.67
CA ALA A 295 2.34 5.12 7.80
C ALA A 295 1.24 4.16 8.25
N LEU A 296 0.04 4.66 8.52
CA LEU A 296 -1.10 3.84 8.92
C LEU A 296 -2.32 4.21 8.09
N THR A 297 -2.90 3.22 7.42
CA THR A 297 -4.12 3.37 6.61
C THR A 297 -5.14 2.32 7.02
N THR A 298 -6.37 2.76 7.34
CA THR A 298 -7.49 1.85 7.66
C THR A 298 -8.68 2.11 6.73
N GLY A 299 -9.68 1.22 6.79
CA GLY A 299 -11.00 1.51 6.24
C GLY A 299 -11.71 2.59 7.05
N ASN A 300 -12.56 3.39 6.38
CA ASN A 300 -13.37 4.43 6.98
C ASN A 300 -14.85 4.28 6.58
N SER A 301 -15.57 3.54 7.40
CA SER A 301 -17.03 3.41 7.44
C SER A 301 -17.39 2.57 8.68
N PRO A 302 -18.63 2.59 9.20
CA PRO A 302 -18.99 1.83 10.39
C PRO A 302 -18.63 0.34 10.31
N ASP A 303 -18.80 -0.28 9.13
CA ASP A 303 -18.48 -1.67 8.84
C ASP A 303 -16.98 -1.91 8.60
N ARG A 304 -16.22 -0.94 8.08
CA ARG A 304 -14.77 -1.10 7.78
C ARG A 304 -13.84 -0.59 8.88
N ALA A 305 -14.37 0.01 9.93
CA ALA A 305 -13.60 0.59 11.01
C ALA A 305 -13.05 -0.49 11.96
N VAL A 306 -11.92 -1.10 11.58
CA VAL A 306 -11.19 -2.06 12.43
C VAL A 306 -10.96 -1.53 13.83
N LYS A 307 -11.17 -2.37 14.85
CA LYS A 307 -11.01 -2.02 16.27
C LYS A 307 -9.63 -2.45 16.80
N GLY A 308 -9.31 -1.98 18.02
CA GLY A 308 -8.10 -2.40 18.74
C GLY A 308 -7.21 -1.24 19.15
N LEU A 309 -5.91 -1.51 19.26
CA LEU A 309 -4.89 -0.57 19.69
C LEU A 309 -3.58 -0.76 18.91
N VAL A 310 -3.06 0.32 18.35
CA VAL A 310 -1.65 0.42 17.92
C VAL A 310 -0.94 1.42 18.83
N GLU A 311 0.18 1.01 19.43
CA GLU A 311 0.91 1.82 20.39
C GLU A 311 2.41 1.90 20.07
N PHE A 312 2.96 3.10 20.15
CA PHE A 312 4.39 3.38 19.99
C PHE A 312 4.90 3.99 21.30
N VAL A 313 5.96 3.41 21.86
CA VAL A 313 6.51 3.85 23.15
C VAL A 313 8.01 4.03 23.05
N ASN A 314 8.50 5.21 23.44
CA ASN A 314 9.92 5.58 23.42
C ASN A 314 10.56 5.43 22.02
N CYS A 315 9.77 5.58 20.96
CA CYS A 315 10.27 5.47 19.58
C CYS A 315 10.88 6.77 19.07
N LYS A 316 11.90 6.68 18.21
CA LYS A 316 12.53 7.83 17.54
C LYS A 316 12.38 7.73 16.02
N PHE A 317 11.88 8.78 15.39
CA PHE A 317 11.60 8.85 13.98
C PHE A 317 12.40 9.99 13.36
N GLU A 318 13.47 9.69 12.63
CA GLU A 318 14.45 10.69 12.20
C GLU A 318 14.67 10.73 10.69
N GLY A 319 14.71 11.93 10.13
CA GLY A 319 15.17 12.15 8.75
C GLY A 319 14.27 11.54 7.68
N SER A 320 12.96 11.45 7.94
CA SER A 320 12.00 10.96 6.93
C SER A 320 11.90 11.93 5.75
N GLN A 321 11.84 11.39 4.53
CA GLN A 321 11.75 12.21 3.31
C GLN A 321 10.42 12.98 3.21
N GLY A 322 9.31 12.34 3.58
CA GLY A 322 8.00 12.95 3.83
C GLY A 322 7.69 13.05 5.32
N ALA A 323 6.42 13.23 5.69
CA ALA A 323 5.98 13.25 7.08
C ALA A 323 6.57 12.07 7.88
N GLY A 324 6.98 12.34 9.13
CA GLY A 324 7.47 11.32 10.04
C GLY A 324 6.35 10.35 10.39
N ILE A 325 5.17 10.87 10.70
CA ILE A 325 3.97 10.09 10.98
C ILE A 325 2.87 10.50 10.00
N LEU A 326 2.38 9.56 9.20
CA LEU A 326 1.16 9.71 8.39
C LEU A 326 0.06 8.77 8.88
N ILE A 327 -1.09 9.33 9.25
CA ILE A 327 -2.30 8.59 9.58
C ILE A 327 -3.40 8.91 8.56
N ASN A 328 -3.76 7.93 7.75
CA ASN A 328 -4.72 8.09 6.67
C ASN A 328 -6.02 7.33 6.96
N GLN A 329 -7.15 7.97 6.69
CA GLN A 329 -8.50 7.42 6.73
C GLN A 329 -8.95 6.89 8.11
N LYS A 330 -8.13 6.94 9.17
CA LYS A 330 -8.44 6.30 10.45
C LYS A 330 -9.67 6.92 11.15
N PRO A 331 -10.83 6.24 11.21
CA PRO A 331 -11.98 6.80 11.89
C PRO A 331 -11.69 6.97 13.39
N ALA A 332 -12.33 7.97 14.00
CA ALA A 332 -12.12 8.31 15.41
C ALA A 332 -12.47 7.14 16.35
N ASP A 333 -13.57 6.45 16.05
CA ASP A 333 -14.06 5.31 16.83
C ASP A 333 -13.50 3.96 16.36
N GLY A 334 -12.52 3.97 15.44
CA GLY A 334 -11.79 2.79 15.01
C GLY A 334 -10.71 2.36 16.00
N CYS A 335 -9.67 1.70 15.48
CA CYS A 335 -8.49 1.32 16.24
C CYS A 335 -7.88 2.56 16.92
N LYS A 336 -7.65 2.49 18.23
CA LYS A 336 -7.00 3.57 18.98
C LYS A 336 -5.52 3.62 18.59
N LEU A 337 -4.99 4.83 18.44
CA LEU A 337 -3.58 5.06 18.18
C LEU A 337 -2.96 5.83 19.33
N ARG A 338 -1.84 5.34 19.87
CA ARG A 338 -1.14 5.95 21.00
C ARG A 338 0.35 6.10 20.70
N PHE A 339 0.88 7.30 20.88
CA PHE A 339 2.31 7.57 20.88
C PHE A 339 2.70 8.06 22.28
N VAL A 340 3.69 7.44 22.90
CA VAL A 340 4.10 7.73 24.28
C VAL A 340 5.60 7.98 24.29
N ASN A 341 6.00 9.19 24.69
CA ASN A 341 7.40 9.61 24.74
C ASN A 341 8.14 9.35 23.41
N CYS A 342 7.48 9.61 22.30
CA CYS A 342 8.06 9.47 20.96
C CYS A 342 8.69 10.78 20.48
N GLU A 343 9.75 10.68 19.69
CA GLU A 343 10.39 11.83 19.04
C GLU A 343 10.25 11.74 17.52
N VAL A 344 9.74 12.80 16.89
CA VAL A 344 9.80 13.01 15.43
C VAL A 344 10.80 14.13 15.17
N ALA A 345 11.88 13.84 14.46
CA ALA A 345 12.96 14.78 14.22
C ALA A 345 13.30 14.91 12.73
N ASN A 346 13.45 16.14 12.25
CA ASN A 346 13.88 16.44 10.88
C ASN A 346 13.05 15.70 9.82
N ALA A 347 11.74 15.62 10.03
CA ALA A 347 10.81 14.99 9.11
C ALA A 347 10.44 15.92 7.94
N ALA A 348 9.91 15.31 6.88
CA ALA A 348 9.55 15.96 5.62
C ALA A 348 10.75 16.68 4.96
N ALA A 349 11.93 16.06 5.02
CA ALA A 349 13.18 16.63 4.51
C ALA A 349 13.13 16.98 3.01
N SER A 350 12.31 16.26 2.23
CA SER A 350 12.11 16.52 0.79
C SER A 350 10.82 17.29 0.49
N GLN A 351 10.00 17.61 1.50
CA GLN A 351 8.69 18.24 1.36
C GLN A 351 8.46 19.32 2.45
N PRO A 352 9.15 20.47 2.38
CA PRO A 352 9.16 21.45 3.48
C PRO A 352 7.80 22.10 3.78
N THR A 353 6.80 21.97 2.88
CA THR A 353 5.43 22.43 3.13
C THR A 353 4.60 21.47 3.98
N GLN A 354 5.02 20.20 4.07
CA GLN A 354 4.30 19.15 4.80
C GLN A 354 4.67 19.18 6.29
N SER A 355 3.70 19.10 7.20
CA SER A 355 4.00 19.01 8.65
C SER A 355 4.65 17.67 9.03
N PRO A 356 5.47 17.63 10.11
CA PRO A 356 6.09 16.39 10.59
C PRO A 356 5.10 15.27 10.90
N ILE A 357 3.90 15.62 11.37
CA ILE A 357 2.78 14.71 11.60
C ILE A 357 1.65 15.13 10.66
N MET A 358 1.11 14.17 9.91
CA MET A 358 0.02 14.41 8.98
C MET A 358 -1.12 13.43 9.24
N ILE A 359 -2.34 13.96 9.27
CA ILE A 359 -3.58 13.18 9.40
C ILE A 359 -4.48 13.53 8.22
N SER A 360 -5.13 12.54 7.61
CA SER A 360 -6.05 12.78 6.49
C SER A 360 -7.28 11.87 6.49
N SER A 361 -8.39 12.38 5.97
CA SER A 361 -9.49 11.53 5.45
C SER A 361 -9.15 11.04 4.05
N GLY A 362 -9.96 10.15 3.48
CA GLY A 362 -9.90 9.74 2.08
C GLY A 362 -11.14 10.19 1.32
N SER A 363 -11.09 10.21 -0.01
CA SER A 363 -12.27 10.48 -0.83
C SER A 363 -13.35 9.42 -0.56
N GLY A 364 -14.56 9.88 -0.22
CA GLY A 364 -15.69 9.01 0.09
C GLY A 364 -15.73 8.46 1.53
N ASN A 365 -14.81 8.85 2.41
CA ASN A 365 -14.91 8.57 3.85
C ASN A 365 -16.22 9.10 4.43
N MET A 366 -16.81 8.35 5.37
CA MET A 366 -18.09 8.66 6.00
C MET A 366 -17.95 9.10 7.45
N GLU A 367 -16.85 8.72 8.11
CA GLU A 367 -16.62 8.92 9.54
C GLU A 367 -15.51 9.94 9.77
N ASN A 368 -15.68 10.77 10.81
CA ASN A 368 -14.64 11.68 11.27
C ASN A 368 -13.34 10.93 11.56
N VAL A 369 -12.21 11.57 11.24
CA VAL A 369 -10.88 11.01 11.48
C VAL A 369 -10.43 11.40 12.88
N GLY A 370 -9.70 10.54 13.59
CA GLY A 370 -9.42 10.84 14.99
C GLY A 370 -8.94 9.71 15.85
N GLY A 371 -9.13 9.80 17.16
CA GLY A 371 -8.84 8.70 18.11
C GLY A 371 -7.34 8.42 18.23
N ILE A 372 -6.57 9.50 18.38
CA ILE A 372 -5.10 9.49 18.43
C ILE A 372 -4.66 10.22 19.69
N GLU A 373 -3.73 9.64 20.43
CA GLU A 373 -3.22 10.21 21.66
C GLU A 373 -1.71 10.33 21.58
N PHE A 374 -1.21 11.53 21.82
CA PHE A 374 0.22 11.83 21.92
C PHE A 374 0.53 12.14 23.38
N VAL A 375 1.31 11.30 24.05
CA VAL A 375 1.71 11.50 25.44
C VAL A 375 3.17 11.90 25.44
N ASP A 376 3.47 13.13 25.86
CA ASP A 376 4.84 13.66 25.99
C ASP A 376 5.71 13.46 24.75
N CYS A 377 5.12 13.64 23.56
CA CYS A 377 5.84 13.44 22.31
C CYS A 377 6.55 14.72 21.87
N VAL A 378 7.76 14.60 21.32
CA VAL A 378 8.58 15.73 20.88
C VAL A 378 8.62 15.78 19.36
N VAL A 379 8.40 16.97 18.78
CA VAL A 379 8.58 17.25 17.35
C VAL A 379 9.72 18.25 17.22
N LYS A 380 10.89 17.79 16.79
CA LYS A 380 12.06 18.62 16.49
C LYS A 380 12.02 19.03 15.02
N ASP A 381 11.79 20.31 14.78
CA ASP A 381 11.63 20.86 13.44
C ASP A 381 12.27 22.24 13.35
N ALA A 382 13.15 22.42 12.38
CA ALA A 382 13.80 23.71 12.13
C ALA A 382 12.88 24.70 11.42
N LEU A 383 11.78 24.23 10.81
CA LEU A 383 10.86 25.06 10.04
C LEU A 383 9.79 25.69 10.93
N ASP A 384 9.43 26.94 10.64
CA ASP A 384 8.31 27.63 11.28
C ASP A 384 6.97 27.18 10.69
N ARG A 385 6.46 26.06 11.22
CA ARG A 385 5.19 25.47 10.83
C ARG A 385 4.56 24.72 11.99
N LYS A 386 3.28 24.33 11.86
CA LYS A 386 2.62 23.50 12.87
C LYS A 386 3.27 22.11 12.90
N PRO A 387 3.37 21.47 14.09
CA PRO A 387 3.91 20.11 14.20
C PRO A 387 2.98 19.05 13.59
N LEU A 388 1.70 19.39 13.42
CA LEU A 388 0.64 18.52 12.92
C LEU A 388 -0.17 19.24 11.84
N SER A 389 -0.59 18.51 10.80
CA SER A 389 -1.58 18.96 9.82
C SER A 389 -2.75 17.99 9.69
N TYR A 390 -3.91 18.52 9.29
CA TYR A 390 -5.09 17.75 8.92
C TYR A 390 -5.54 18.10 7.51
N MET A 391 -5.86 17.09 6.71
CA MET A 391 -6.42 17.27 5.37
C MET A 391 -7.70 16.47 5.20
N ASP A 392 -8.79 17.17 4.90
CA ASP A 392 -10.07 16.55 4.61
C ASP A 392 -10.28 16.42 3.09
N PHE A 393 -10.04 15.21 2.57
CA PHE A 393 -10.28 14.86 1.17
C PHE A 393 -11.72 14.38 0.89
N SER A 394 -12.51 14.05 1.92
CA SER A 394 -13.95 13.73 1.76
C SER A 394 -14.83 15.00 1.75
N GLY A 395 -14.43 15.99 2.53
CA GLY A 395 -15.10 17.28 2.64
C GLY A 395 -16.29 17.25 3.59
N GLY A 396 -16.15 17.96 4.71
CA GLY A 396 -17.14 18.03 5.78
C GLY A 396 -16.87 17.04 6.92
N LEU A 397 -15.69 16.44 6.98
CA LEU A 397 -15.26 15.64 8.12
C LEU A 397 -14.42 16.49 9.09
N LYS A 398 -14.46 16.11 10.36
CA LYS A 398 -13.69 16.73 11.43
C LYS A 398 -12.51 15.84 11.80
N LEU A 399 -11.46 16.48 12.30
CA LEU A 399 -10.47 15.81 13.12
C LEU A 399 -10.94 15.87 14.58
N VAL A 400 -11.18 14.71 15.19
CA VAL A 400 -11.71 14.63 16.56
C VAL A 400 -10.92 13.67 17.44
N GLY A 401 -10.99 13.82 18.75
CA GLY A 401 -10.34 12.87 19.67
C GLY A 401 -8.83 12.75 19.46
N VAL A 402 -8.19 13.84 19.05
CA VAL A 402 -6.73 14.00 19.07
C VAL A 402 -6.36 14.68 20.38
N THR A 403 -5.60 13.98 21.23
CA THR A 403 -5.44 14.35 22.64
C THR A 403 -4.01 14.21 23.13
N GLY A 404 -3.72 14.84 24.28
CA GLY A 404 -2.47 14.69 25.02
C GLY A 404 -1.52 15.89 24.85
N THR A 405 -0.22 15.67 24.79
CA THR A 405 0.80 16.72 24.73
C THR A 405 1.79 16.51 23.58
N LEU A 406 1.98 17.54 22.77
CA LEU A 406 3.08 17.66 21.81
C LEU A 406 4.02 18.78 22.21
N ILE A 407 5.31 18.50 22.28
CA ILE A 407 6.37 19.46 22.55
C ILE A 407 7.06 19.76 21.22
N GLN A 408 6.84 20.94 20.67
CA GLN A 408 7.54 21.41 19.49
C GLN A 408 8.87 22.04 19.92
N GLU A 409 9.97 21.55 19.37
CA GLU A 409 11.31 22.07 19.63
C GLU A 409 11.92 22.64 18.34
N ARG A 410 12.32 23.91 18.39
CA ARG A 410 12.94 24.65 17.28
C ARG A 410 14.08 25.49 17.82
N ASP A 411 15.28 25.34 17.27
CA ASP A 411 16.49 26.09 17.67
C ASP A 411 16.74 26.08 19.20
N GLY A 412 16.39 24.97 19.86
CA GLY A 412 16.51 24.79 21.31
C GLY A 412 15.34 25.39 22.13
N GLU A 413 14.45 26.17 21.53
CA GLU A 413 13.22 26.64 22.18
C GLU A 413 12.14 25.57 22.15
N ARG A 414 11.41 25.43 23.26
CA ARG A 414 10.34 24.43 23.42
C ARG A 414 8.99 25.10 23.61
N THR A 415 8.04 24.75 22.75
CA THR A 415 6.62 25.13 22.87
C THR A 415 5.79 23.89 23.17
N VAL A 416 5.01 23.94 24.25
CA VAL A 416 4.13 22.85 24.65
C VAL A 416 2.72 23.09 24.12
N HIS A 417 2.20 22.15 23.35
CA HIS A 417 0.84 22.14 22.83
C HIS A 417 0.02 21.10 23.60
N GLN A 418 -0.92 21.57 24.42
CA GLN A 418 -1.92 20.73 25.07
C GLN A 418 -3.03 20.44 24.06
N LEU A 419 -3.03 19.22 23.53
CA LEU A 419 -3.99 18.78 22.54
C LEU A 419 -5.32 18.43 23.22
N ASP A 420 -6.32 19.26 22.95
CA ASP A 420 -7.73 19.01 23.22
C ASP A 420 -8.54 19.40 21.97
N GLN A 421 -9.85 19.12 21.98
CA GLN A 421 -10.69 19.44 20.83
C GLN A 421 -10.71 20.95 20.53
N LYS A 422 -10.57 21.81 21.54
CA LYS A 422 -10.57 23.27 21.37
C LYS A 422 -9.35 23.72 20.56
N LEU A 423 -8.16 23.20 20.86
CA LEU A 423 -6.96 23.50 20.09
C LEU A 423 -7.02 22.90 18.68
N ILE A 424 -7.53 21.67 18.55
CA ILE A 424 -7.70 21.02 17.24
C ILE A 424 -8.65 21.82 16.35
N ASP A 425 -9.79 22.27 16.88
CA ASP A 425 -10.74 23.12 16.15
C ASP A 425 -10.14 24.50 15.82
N ALA A 426 -9.26 25.03 16.67
CA ALA A 426 -8.54 26.27 16.39
C ALA A 426 -7.48 26.12 15.28
N TRP A 427 -6.79 24.97 15.23
CA TRP A 427 -5.79 24.69 14.20
C TRP A 427 -6.41 24.29 12.87
N PHE A 428 -7.47 23.50 12.91
CA PHE A 428 -8.16 22.93 11.76
C PHE A 428 -9.66 23.20 11.88
N PRO A 429 -10.07 24.47 11.70
CA PRO A 429 -11.47 24.83 11.80
C PRO A 429 -12.27 23.99 10.82
N HIS A 430 -13.33 23.37 11.34
CA HIS A 430 -14.20 22.54 10.55
C HIS A 430 -14.77 23.33 9.37
N GLN A 431 -14.45 22.89 8.16
CA GLN A 431 -15.04 23.41 6.94
C GLN A 431 -16.43 22.80 6.78
N ALA A 432 -17.42 23.47 7.36
CA ALA A 432 -18.81 23.08 7.22
C ALA A 432 -19.23 23.27 5.75
N LEU A 433 -19.21 22.17 5.00
CA LEU A 433 -19.82 22.13 3.68
C LEU A 433 -21.34 21.95 3.84
N ARG A 434 -22.11 22.55 2.94
CA ARG A 434 -23.57 22.40 2.93
C ARG A 434 -23.90 20.94 2.67
N ASP A 435 -24.65 20.32 3.58
CA ASP A 435 -25.15 18.96 3.39
C ASP A 435 -26.30 18.96 2.38
N ILE A 436 -25.96 18.63 1.13
CA ILE A 436 -26.91 18.47 0.04
C ILE A 436 -27.01 16.98 -0.25
N LYS A 437 -28.20 16.42 -0.03
CA LYS A 437 -28.50 15.01 -0.31
C LYS A 437 -28.12 14.66 -1.74
N ARG A 438 -27.48 13.50 -1.91
CA ARG A 438 -27.15 12.97 -3.23
C ARG A 438 -28.43 12.70 -4.02
N PHE A 439 -28.36 12.91 -5.33
CA PHE A 439 -29.45 12.54 -6.23
C PHE A 439 -29.61 11.02 -6.21
N ASN A 440 -30.82 10.54 -5.91
CA ASN A 440 -31.10 9.11 -5.91
C ASN A 440 -31.19 8.60 -7.35
N THR A 441 -30.20 7.83 -7.77
CA THR A 441 -30.09 7.26 -9.11
C THR A 441 -30.94 6.00 -9.31
N LYS A 442 -31.43 5.37 -8.22
CA LYS A 442 -32.11 4.08 -8.27
C LYS A 442 -33.40 4.16 -9.08
N GLY A 443 -33.44 3.41 -10.18
CA GLY A 443 -34.61 3.33 -11.07
C GLY A 443 -34.87 4.59 -11.89
N VAL A 444 -33.91 5.52 -11.94
CA VAL A 444 -34.03 6.72 -12.78
C VAL A 444 -33.75 6.35 -14.23
N ARG A 445 -34.68 6.71 -15.11
CA ARG A 445 -34.47 6.62 -16.56
C ARG A 445 -33.92 7.95 -17.09
N TYR A 446 -33.06 7.87 -18.09
CA TYR A 446 -32.44 9.03 -18.72
C TYR A 446 -32.84 9.12 -20.19
N GLN A 447 -32.95 10.35 -20.68
CA GLN A 447 -33.21 10.66 -22.08
C GLN A 447 -32.33 11.83 -22.57
N PRO A 448 -32.11 11.94 -23.89
CA PRO A 448 -31.47 13.10 -24.48
C PRO A 448 -32.13 14.42 -24.07
N LEU A 449 -31.32 15.38 -23.62
CA LEU A 449 -31.78 16.75 -23.44
C LEU A 449 -31.95 17.44 -24.80
N PHE A 450 -31.00 17.25 -25.72
CA PHE A 450 -31.02 17.76 -27.08
C PHE A 450 -31.21 16.61 -28.08
N ARG A 451 -32.48 16.26 -28.37
CA ARG A 451 -32.83 15.13 -29.25
C ARG A 451 -32.31 15.31 -30.67
N GLU A 452 -32.48 16.50 -31.23
CA GLU A 452 -32.10 16.86 -32.61
C GLU A 452 -30.61 17.16 -32.81
N ALA A 453 -29.75 16.85 -31.83
CA ALA A 453 -28.32 17.08 -31.93
C ALA A 453 -27.69 16.23 -33.04
N LYS A 454 -26.90 16.87 -33.93
CA LYS A 454 -26.18 16.19 -35.00
C LYS A 454 -25.06 15.31 -34.44
N PRO A 455 -24.73 14.17 -35.09
CA PRO A 455 -23.67 13.27 -34.63
C PRO A 455 -22.31 13.94 -34.32
N ASP A 456 -21.86 14.90 -35.14
CA ASP A 456 -20.59 15.61 -34.95
C ASP A 456 -20.52 16.44 -33.64
N ALA A 457 -21.68 16.76 -33.06
CA ALA A 457 -21.81 17.47 -31.79
C ALA A 457 -21.82 16.53 -30.58
N LEU A 458 -21.92 15.20 -30.78
CA LEU A 458 -22.02 14.19 -29.72
C LEU A 458 -20.65 13.62 -29.33
N ARG A 459 -19.59 14.44 -29.43
CA ARG A 459 -18.20 13.99 -29.23
C ARG A 459 -18.02 13.33 -27.86
N PRO A 460 -17.43 12.13 -27.78
CA PRO A 460 -17.12 11.47 -26.52
C PRO A 460 -16.18 12.30 -25.65
N CYS A 461 -16.23 12.04 -24.35
CA CYS A 461 -15.41 12.74 -23.38
C CYS A 461 -13.94 12.26 -23.46
N PRO A 462 -12.95 13.17 -23.60
CA PRO A 462 -11.54 12.81 -23.61
C PRO A 462 -11.02 12.40 -22.22
N ALA A 463 -11.83 12.55 -21.17
CA ALA A 463 -11.44 12.30 -19.80
C ALA A 463 -11.22 10.81 -19.53
N ARG A 464 -10.21 10.55 -18.71
CA ARG A 464 -9.87 9.22 -18.20
C ARG A 464 -10.46 9.07 -16.81
N GLN A 465 -11.12 7.94 -16.56
CA GLN A 465 -11.65 7.59 -15.24
C GLN A 465 -10.82 6.47 -14.60
N ARG A 466 -10.62 6.53 -13.27
CA ARG A 466 -9.91 5.53 -12.46
C ARG A 466 -10.84 4.65 -11.63
N ASP A 467 -10.30 3.53 -11.16
CA ASP A 467 -10.92 2.53 -10.27
C ASP A 467 -12.20 1.90 -10.83
N ARG A 468 -13.29 2.66 -10.85
CA ARG A 468 -14.59 2.30 -11.45
C ARG A 468 -15.02 3.42 -12.40
N ALA A 469 -14.94 3.15 -13.70
CA ALA A 469 -15.33 4.06 -14.75
C ALA A 469 -16.73 3.72 -15.25
N GLU A 470 -17.63 4.71 -15.19
CA GLU A 470 -19.03 4.52 -15.54
C GLU A 470 -19.46 5.53 -16.61
N PHE A 471 -20.30 5.05 -17.55
CA PHE A 471 -20.79 5.85 -18.66
C PHE A 471 -22.25 5.54 -18.95
N LEU A 472 -23.03 6.55 -19.35
CA LEU A 472 -24.36 6.37 -19.91
C LEU A 472 -24.32 6.58 -21.42
N LEU A 473 -24.73 5.56 -22.17
CA LEU A 473 -24.90 5.60 -23.62
C LEU A 473 -26.39 5.47 -23.94
N TRP A 474 -26.96 6.46 -24.63
CA TRP A 474 -28.39 6.41 -24.98
C TRP A 474 -28.61 5.87 -26.38
N ALA A 475 -29.57 4.96 -26.55
CA ALA A 475 -29.94 4.38 -27.84
C ALA A 475 -31.45 4.10 -27.94
N GLU A 476 -31.95 3.99 -29.17
CA GLU A 476 -33.31 3.54 -29.47
C GLU A 476 -33.37 2.02 -29.69
N ALA A 477 -34.49 1.38 -29.36
CA ALA A 477 -34.70 -0.04 -29.64
C ALA A 477 -34.53 -0.34 -31.14
N GLY A 478 -33.76 -1.37 -31.47
CA GLY A 478 -33.37 -1.77 -32.82
C GLY A 478 -32.15 -1.03 -33.38
N GLN A 479 -31.66 0.02 -32.72
CA GLN A 479 -30.51 0.79 -33.20
C GLN A 479 -29.20 0.01 -33.02
N GLN A 480 -28.33 0.05 -34.03
CA GLN A 480 -26.98 -0.48 -33.91
C GLN A 480 -26.08 0.50 -33.15
N VAL A 481 -25.60 0.05 -31.99
CA VAL A 481 -24.67 0.80 -31.15
C VAL A 481 -23.27 0.27 -31.38
N ALA A 482 -22.31 1.17 -31.53
CA ALA A 482 -20.89 0.83 -31.48
C ALA A 482 -20.14 1.87 -30.63
N PHE A 483 -19.18 1.39 -29.85
CA PHE A 483 -18.32 2.24 -29.03
C PHE A 483 -16.96 1.56 -28.80
N THR A 484 -15.94 2.36 -28.49
CA THR A 484 -14.58 1.88 -28.25
C THR A 484 -14.15 2.23 -26.84
N VAL A 485 -13.62 1.25 -26.11
CA VAL A 485 -13.01 1.46 -24.80
C VAL A 485 -11.49 1.41 -24.93
N ARG A 486 -10.81 2.34 -24.26
CA ARG A 486 -9.35 2.34 -24.08
C ARG A 486 -9.02 2.14 -22.62
N ILE A 487 -8.15 1.17 -22.35
CA ILE A 487 -7.53 0.97 -21.03
C ILE A 487 -6.12 1.52 -21.11
N LEU A 488 -5.87 2.63 -20.41
CA LEU A 488 -4.62 3.39 -20.49
C LEU A 488 -3.83 3.26 -19.18
N PRO A 489 -2.50 3.10 -19.25
CA PRO A 489 -1.66 2.94 -18.07
C PRO A 489 -1.62 4.19 -17.19
N VAL A 490 -1.38 3.98 -15.90
CA VAL A 490 -0.99 5.05 -14.95
C VAL A 490 0.46 4.82 -14.55
N GLY A 491 1.29 5.87 -14.66
CA GLY A 491 2.73 5.74 -14.45
C GLY A 491 3.38 4.73 -15.40
N ARG A 492 4.15 3.78 -14.82
CA ARG A 492 4.88 2.74 -15.56
C ARG A 492 4.16 1.37 -15.56
N SER A 493 2.95 1.30 -15.02
CA SER A 493 2.21 0.04 -14.89
C SER A 493 1.52 -0.31 -16.20
N ALA A 494 1.83 -1.48 -16.75
CA ALA A 494 1.15 -1.98 -17.95
C ALA A 494 -0.34 -2.26 -17.65
N PRO A 495 -1.26 -1.92 -18.55
CA PRO A 495 -2.67 -2.19 -18.32
C PRO A 495 -3.00 -3.67 -18.45
N HIS A 496 -3.97 -4.11 -17.64
CA HIS A 496 -4.46 -5.48 -17.64
C HIS A 496 -5.79 -5.60 -18.38
N PRO A 497 -6.11 -6.80 -18.93
CA PRO A 497 -7.40 -7.05 -19.52
C PRO A 497 -8.55 -6.75 -18.55
N THR A 498 -9.37 -5.76 -18.90
CA THR A 498 -10.36 -5.16 -17.99
C THR A 498 -11.76 -5.67 -18.30
N PRO A 499 -12.52 -6.17 -17.31
CA PRO A 499 -13.93 -6.51 -17.49
C PRO A 499 -14.75 -5.28 -17.93
N VAL A 500 -15.62 -5.48 -18.93
CA VAL A 500 -16.57 -4.48 -19.40
C VAL A 500 -17.97 -5.08 -19.31
N ARG A 501 -18.90 -4.33 -18.69
CA ARG A 501 -20.31 -4.73 -18.60
C ARG A 501 -21.19 -3.65 -19.18
N VAL A 502 -22.26 -4.07 -19.84
CA VAL A 502 -23.34 -3.18 -20.31
C VAL A 502 -24.61 -3.60 -19.58
N ILE A 503 -25.26 -2.64 -18.93
CA ILE A 503 -26.52 -2.84 -18.22
C ILE A 503 -27.60 -2.11 -19.02
N ALA A 504 -28.60 -2.85 -19.49
CA ALA A 504 -29.73 -2.32 -20.25
C ALA A 504 -30.64 -1.42 -19.38
N PRO A 505 -31.52 -0.60 -19.98
CA PRO A 505 -32.49 0.21 -19.25
C PRO A 505 -33.37 -0.57 -18.26
N SER A 506 -33.68 -1.84 -18.56
CA SER A 506 -34.37 -2.77 -17.66
C SER A 506 -33.56 -3.23 -16.43
N GLY A 507 -32.24 -2.99 -16.41
CA GLY A 507 -31.30 -3.50 -15.41
C GLY A 507 -30.64 -4.83 -15.77
N LYS A 508 -30.97 -5.42 -16.93
CA LYS A 508 -30.33 -6.65 -17.42
C LYS A 508 -28.85 -6.39 -17.73
N ALA A 509 -27.94 -7.04 -17.00
CA ALA A 509 -26.50 -6.91 -17.17
C ALA A 509 -25.95 -7.96 -18.14
N THR A 510 -25.15 -7.51 -19.10
CA THR A 510 -24.44 -8.34 -20.07
C THR A 510 -22.94 -8.09 -19.94
N SER A 511 -22.16 -9.15 -19.77
CA SER A 511 -20.69 -9.06 -19.78
C SER A 511 -20.19 -9.09 -21.22
N LEU A 512 -19.29 -8.17 -21.57
CA LEU A 512 -18.62 -8.12 -22.86
C LEU A 512 -17.23 -8.76 -22.76
N PRO A 513 -16.59 -9.11 -23.89
CA PRO A 513 -15.18 -9.48 -23.91
C PRO A 513 -14.33 -8.42 -23.21
N LYS A 514 -13.30 -8.86 -22.47
CA LYS A 514 -12.41 -7.94 -21.74
C LYS A 514 -11.71 -6.99 -22.71
N ALA A 515 -11.58 -5.72 -22.31
CA ALA A 515 -10.76 -4.75 -23.04
C ALA A 515 -9.28 -5.09 -22.86
N THR A 516 -8.51 -5.19 -23.94
CA THR A 516 -7.23 -5.92 -23.97
C THR A 516 -6.01 -5.18 -23.40
N GLY A 517 -6.12 -3.88 -23.07
CA GLY A 517 -5.01 -3.06 -22.56
C GLY A 517 -4.23 -2.37 -23.68
N GLU A 518 -3.97 -1.06 -23.56
CA GLU A 518 -3.23 -0.18 -24.51
C GLU A 518 -3.82 0.00 -25.92
N GLN A 519 -4.58 -0.97 -26.43
CA GLN A 519 -5.27 -0.92 -27.71
C GLN A 519 -6.73 -0.48 -27.54
N GLU A 520 -7.27 0.11 -28.60
CA GLU A 520 -8.70 0.38 -28.72
C GLU A 520 -9.47 -0.95 -28.81
N THR A 521 -10.38 -1.20 -27.86
CA THR A 521 -11.27 -2.36 -27.91
C THR A 521 -12.65 -1.92 -28.39
N PRO A 522 -13.04 -2.26 -29.63
CA PRO A 522 -14.37 -1.94 -30.15
C PRO A 522 -15.41 -2.92 -29.64
N TYR A 523 -16.60 -2.39 -29.39
CA TYR A 523 -17.80 -3.13 -29.03
C TYR A 523 -18.96 -2.69 -29.90
N SER A 524 -19.85 -3.64 -30.21
CA SER A 524 -21.09 -3.34 -30.92
C SER A 524 -22.22 -4.26 -30.47
N PHE A 525 -23.43 -3.73 -30.41
CA PHE A 525 -24.64 -4.50 -30.13
C PHE A 525 -25.87 -3.81 -30.73
N ALA A 526 -26.93 -4.59 -30.97
CA ALA A 526 -28.25 -4.07 -31.28
C ALA A 526 -28.95 -3.70 -29.95
N ALA A 527 -29.39 -2.46 -29.80
CA ALA A 527 -30.12 -2.05 -28.61
C ALA A 527 -31.50 -2.75 -28.56
N GLU A 528 -31.73 -3.61 -27.56
CA GLU A 528 -33.02 -4.28 -27.35
C GLU A 528 -34.11 -3.32 -26.81
N GLU A 529 -33.71 -2.20 -26.21
CA GLU A 529 -34.58 -1.30 -25.45
C GLU A 529 -34.22 0.16 -25.74
N THR A 530 -35.22 1.04 -25.82
CA THR A 530 -34.98 2.49 -25.88
C THR A 530 -34.61 3.01 -24.49
N GLY A 531 -33.43 3.61 -24.35
CA GLY A 531 -33.01 4.22 -23.09
C GLY A 531 -31.49 4.37 -22.96
N ALA A 532 -31.06 4.72 -21.74
CA ALA A 532 -29.65 4.82 -21.39
C ALA A 532 -29.11 3.48 -20.90
N TYR A 533 -28.17 2.93 -21.65
CA TYR A 533 -27.35 1.79 -21.29
C TYR A 533 -26.19 2.23 -20.39
N HIS A 534 -26.00 1.52 -19.29
CA HIS A 534 -24.93 1.80 -18.33
C HIS A 534 -23.73 0.92 -18.61
N ILE A 535 -22.63 1.53 -19.04
CA ILE A 535 -21.35 0.86 -19.31
C ILE A 535 -20.48 0.98 -18.06
N VAL A 536 -20.03 -0.15 -17.52
CA VAL A 536 -19.18 -0.22 -16.33
C VAL A 536 -17.86 -0.89 -16.69
N CYS A 537 -16.75 -0.21 -16.40
CA CYS A 537 -15.39 -0.71 -16.53
C CYS A 537 -14.64 -0.56 -15.21
N GLU A 538 -13.90 -1.58 -14.80
CA GLU A 538 -13.11 -1.57 -13.55
C GLU A 538 -11.63 -1.76 -13.87
N PRO A 539 -10.93 -0.70 -14.33
CA PRO A 539 -9.56 -0.80 -14.86
C PRO A 539 -8.46 -1.07 -13.82
N ALA A 540 -8.82 -1.31 -12.54
CA ALA A 540 -7.89 -1.50 -11.43
C ALA A 540 -6.84 -0.37 -11.38
N SER A 541 -5.55 -0.69 -11.50
CA SER A 541 -4.45 0.29 -11.48
C SER A 541 -4.33 1.14 -12.75
N SER A 542 -5.17 0.90 -13.76
CA SER A 542 -5.22 1.66 -15.01
C SER A 542 -6.39 2.65 -15.03
N THR A 543 -6.56 3.37 -16.13
CA THR A 543 -7.79 4.15 -16.39
C THR A 543 -8.59 3.56 -17.54
N ALA A 544 -9.89 3.84 -17.56
CA ALA A 544 -10.74 3.57 -18.71
C ALA A 544 -11.29 4.86 -19.33
N GLN A 545 -11.50 4.82 -20.64
CA GLN A 545 -12.06 5.90 -21.43
C GLN A 545 -12.91 5.31 -22.56
N VAL A 546 -14.08 5.91 -22.85
CA VAL A 546 -14.78 5.67 -24.12
C VAL A 546 -14.25 6.66 -25.16
N SER A 547 -13.39 6.20 -26.07
CA SER A 547 -12.71 7.06 -27.04
C SER A 547 -13.56 7.39 -28.27
N SER A 548 -14.49 6.51 -28.62
CA SER A 548 -15.44 6.71 -29.73
C SER A 548 -16.78 6.07 -29.39
N ALA A 549 -17.86 6.63 -29.94
CA ALA A 549 -19.20 6.05 -29.88
C ALA A 549 -20.05 6.56 -31.04
N THR A 550 -20.92 5.70 -31.59
CA THR A 550 -21.90 6.11 -32.61
C THR A 550 -23.08 6.88 -32.01
N GLN A 551 -23.30 6.72 -30.71
CA GLN A 551 -24.32 7.41 -29.94
C GLN A 551 -23.70 8.36 -28.91
N ARG A 552 -24.52 9.24 -28.34
CA ARG A 552 -24.10 10.13 -27.25
C ARG A 552 -23.70 9.31 -26.02
N VAL A 553 -22.59 9.72 -25.40
CA VAL A 553 -22.07 9.12 -24.18
C VAL A 553 -21.78 10.22 -23.15
N CYS A 554 -22.27 10.03 -21.93
CA CYS A 554 -21.95 10.87 -20.78
C CYS A 554 -21.10 10.09 -19.78
N LEU A 555 -20.22 10.79 -19.05
CA LEU A 555 -19.67 10.27 -17.80
C LEU A 555 -20.80 10.16 -16.79
N TYR A 556 -20.75 9.13 -15.98
CA TYR A 556 -21.74 8.85 -14.94
C TYR A 556 -21.04 8.40 -13.68
N ALA A 557 -21.68 8.58 -12.52
CA ALA A 557 -21.24 7.94 -11.29
C ALA A 557 -22.46 7.53 -10.47
N GLU A 558 -22.69 6.23 -10.33
CA GLU A 558 -23.80 5.71 -9.54
C GLU A 558 -23.69 6.14 -8.07
N ASN A 559 -22.45 6.17 -7.55
CA ASN A 559 -22.13 6.64 -6.20
C ASN A 559 -21.90 8.16 -6.11
N ALA A 560 -22.21 8.90 -7.18
CA ALA A 560 -22.08 10.35 -7.32
C ALA A 560 -20.66 10.91 -7.14
N MET A 561 -19.61 10.13 -7.44
CA MET A 561 -18.23 10.60 -7.46
C MET A 561 -17.51 10.05 -8.68
N ILE A 562 -16.98 10.94 -9.51
CA ILE A 562 -16.20 10.59 -10.70
C ILE A 562 -14.72 10.80 -10.36
N HIS A 563 -13.92 9.75 -10.51
CA HIS A 563 -12.48 9.77 -10.26
C HIS A 563 -11.74 10.03 -11.59
N PHE A 564 -11.19 11.22 -11.75
CA PHE A 564 -10.46 11.64 -12.94
C PHE A 564 -8.95 11.42 -12.79
N LEU A 565 -8.28 11.19 -13.92
CA LEU A 565 -6.83 11.26 -14.02
C LEU A 565 -6.40 12.27 -15.10
N SER A 566 -5.66 13.30 -14.69
CA SER A 566 -5.03 14.32 -15.56
C SER A 566 -5.99 14.96 -16.57
N ALA A 567 -7.28 15.04 -16.25
CA ALA A 567 -8.32 15.54 -17.14
C ALA A 567 -8.50 17.05 -17.02
N THR A 568 -8.71 17.71 -18.16
CA THR A 568 -9.00 19.16 -18.26
C THR A 568 -10.08 19.40 -19.30
N GLY A 569 -10.75 20.54 -19.20
CA GLY A 569 -11.70 21.04 -20.19
C GLY A 569 -13.05 21.42 -19.61
N ASP A 570 -14.01 21.61 -20.50
CA ASP A 570 -15.36 22.02 -20.15
C ASP A 570 -16.29 20.81 -20.09
N TYR A 571 -16.93 20.64 -18.93
CA TYR A 571 -17.91 19.60 -18.66
C TYR A 571 -19.25 20.24 -18.39
N HIS A 572 -20.30 19.69 -18.98
CA HIS A 572 -21.65 20.20 -18.87
C HIS A 572 -22.47 19.24 -18.01
N PHE A 573 -23.45 19.79 -17.27
CA PHE A 573 -24.42 19.00 -16.51
C PHE A 573 -25.78 19.69 -16.50
N TYR A 574 -26.82 18.90 -16.23
CA TYR A 574 -28.20 19.36 -16.21
C TYR A 574 -28.72 19.47 -14.77
N VAL A 575 -29.32 20.62 -14.45
CA VAL A 575 -30.04 20.86 -13.19
C VAL A 575 -31.54 20.82 -13.49
N PRO A 576 -32.31 19.83 -12.98
CA PRO A 576 -33.74 19.73 -13.24
C PRO A 576 -34.58 20.90 -12.70
N PRO A 577 -35.80 21.12 -13.23
CA PRO A 577 -36.81 21.93 -12.56
C PRO A 577 -37.04 21.47 -11.12
N GLY A 578 -37.45 22.38 -10.25
CA GLY A 578 -37.70 22.13 -8.82
C GLY A 578 -36.44 22.07 -7.94
N VAL A 579 -35.24 21.99 -8.52
CA VAL A 579 -33.98 22.04 -7.76
C VAL A 579 -33.59 23.50 -7.53
N SER A 580 -33.87 24.01 -6.33
CA SER A 580 -33.54 25.39 -5.92
C SER A 580 -32.13 25.53 -5.34
N GLU A 581 -31.52 24.44 -4.86
CA GLU A 581 -30.17 24.42 -4.29
C GLU A 581 -29.43 23.15 -4.75
N PHE A 582 -28.17 23.30 -5.16
CA PHE A 582 -27.30 22.18 -5.54
C PHE A 582 -25.82 22.49 -5.25
N GLY A 583 -24.97 21.47 -5.30
CA GLY A 583 -23.53 21.60 -5.06
C GLY A 583 -22.67 20.84 -6.06
N VAL A 584 -21.46 21.35 -6.30
CA VAL A 584 -20.40 20.64 -7.04
C VAL A 584 -19.16 20.58 -6.15
N LYS A 585 -18.81 19.39 -5.67
CA LYS A 585 -17.58 19.14 -4.91
C LYS A 585 -16.44 18.77 -5.84
N VAL A 586 -15.27 19.36 -5.61
CA VAL A 586 -14.01 19.04 -6.30
C VAL A 586 -12.93 18.85 -5.24
N SER A 587 -12.09 17.82 -5.37
CA SER A 587 -10.95 17.57 -4.48
C SER A 587 -9.78 16.93 -5.24
N GLY A 588 -8.55 17.19 -4.82
CA GLY A 588 -7.38 16.44 -5.27
C GLY A 588 -7.37 15.02 -4.70
N GLY A 589 -6.53 14.14 -5.25
CA GLY A 589 -6.37 12.77 -4.75
C GLY A 589 -5.48 12.66 -3.51
N ASN A 590 -4.51 13.55 -3.36
CA ASN A 590 -3.67 13.70 -2.18
C ASN A 590 -3.11 15.13 -2.07
N GLU A 591 -2.09 15.36 -1.22
CA GLU A 591 -1.50 16.70 -1.01
C GLU A 591 -0.78 17.28 -2.23
N ALA A 592 -0.12 16.39 -2.97
CA ALA A 592 0.67 16.72 -4.15
C ALA A 592 -0.18 16.82 -5.41
N GLU A 593 -1.41 16.29 -5.37
CA GLU A 593 -2.33 16.27 -6.48
C GLU A 593 -3.37 17.37 -6.34
N ARG A 594 -3.44 18.25 -7.32
CA ARG A 594 -4.29 19.43 -7.27
C ARG A 594 -5.00 19.64 -8.60
N VAL A 595 -6.13 20.33 -8.54
CA VAL A 595 -6.90 20.72 -9.71
C VAL A 595 -7.37 22.17 -9.59
N LYS A 596 -7.46 22.87 -10.71
CA LYS A 596 -8.15 24.15 -10.80
C LYS A 596 -9.56 23.92 -11.32
N ALA A 597 -10.57 24.50 -10.70
CA ALA A 597 -11.95 24.37 -11.14
C ALA A 597 -12.68 25.71 -11.16
N ALA A 598 -13.58 25.89 -12.13
CA ALA A 598 -14.46 27.05 -12.22
C ALA A 598 -15.89 26.64 -12.61
N LEU A 599 -16.88 27.23 -11.95
CA LEU A 599 -18.29 26.97 -12.22
C LEU A 599 -18.92 28.14 -12.98
N PHE A 600 -19.66 27.83 -14.05
CA PHE A 600 -20.34 28.80 -14.90
C PHE A 600 -21.85 28.54 -14.91
N ASN A 601 -22.61 29.62 -14.86
CA ASN A 601 -24.07 29.59 -14.96
C ASN A 601 -24.52 29.35 -16.41
N PRO A 602 -25.84 29.14 -16.65
CA PRO A 602 -26.37 28.87 -17.99
C PRO A 602 -26.19 30.02 -18.99
N GLY A 603 -26.00 31.26 -18.49
CA GLY A 603 -25.68 32.43 -19.31
C GLY A 603 -24.21 32.52 -19.71
N GLY A 604 -23.37 31.58 -19.26
CA GLY A 604 -21.92 31.56 -19.52
C GLY A 604 -21.10 32.45 -18.58
N GLN A 605 -21.71 33.05 -17.57
CA GLN A 605 -20.99 33.84 -16.56
C GLN A 605 -20.31 32.91 -15.55
N LYS A 606 -19.03 33.17 -15.25
CA LYS A 606 -18.28 32.49 -14.19
C LYS A 606 -18.82 32.93 -12.83
N LEU A 607 -19.37 32.00 -12.06
CA LEU A 607 -19.86 32.28 -10.70
C LEU A 607 -18.73 32.22 -9.68
N ASP A 608 -17.87 31.22 -9.82
CA ASP A 608 -16.79 30.97 -8.87
C ASP A 608 -15.62 30.23 -9.55
N GLU A 609 -14.43 30.37 -8.99
CA GLU A 609 -13.20 29.72 -9.43
C GLU A 609 -12.28 29.50 -8.23
N LYS A 610 -11.74 28.28 -8.14
CA LYS A 610 -10.72 27.94 -7.15
C LYS A 610 -9.57 27.22 -7.84
N ASP A 611 -8.38 27.77 -7.65
CA ASP A 611 -7.11 27.16 -8.07
C ASP A 611 -6.53 26.29 -6.94
N ASN A 612 -5.65 25.36 -7.29
CA ASN A 612 -4.89 24.50 -6.38
C ASN A 612 -5.76 23.75 -5.36
N ILE A 613 -6.90 23.23 -5.80
CA ILE A 613 -7.80 22.43 -4.96
C ILE A 613 -7.11 21.11 -4.61
N ALA A 614 -6.60 21.01 -3.38
CA ALA A 614 -6.13 19.76 -2.78
C ALA A 614 -7.22 19.17 -1.89
N GLN A 615 -7.64 19.91 -0.86
CA GLN A 615 -8.78 19.58 0.00
C GLN A 615 -10.11 19.89 -0.71
N THR A 616 -11.19 19.24 -0.28
CA THR A 616 -12.50 19.38 -0.93
C THR A 616 -12.99 20.82 -0.92
N HIS A 617 -13.28 21.35 -2.10
CA HIS A 617 -13.97 22.61 -2.32
C HIS A 617 -15.38 22.35 -2.84
N GLN A 618 -16.39 23.03 -2.28
CA GLN A 618 -17.78 22.93 -2.71
C GLN A 618 -18.24 24.23 -3.36
N PHE A 619 -18.54 24.19 -4.65
CA PHE A 619 -19.32 25.22 -5.31
C PHE A 619 -20.78 25.06 -4.94
N LEU A 620 -21.29 25.94 -4.09
CA LEU A 620 -22.69 25.93 -3.63
C LEU A 620 -23.52 26.91 -4.47
N VAL A 621 -24.65 26.47 -5.00
CA VAL A 621 -25.52 27.29 -5.83
C VAL A 621 -26.95 27.29 -5.31
N THR A 622 -27.50 28.48 -5.11
CA THR A 622 -28.94 28.71 -4.93
C THR A 622 -29.48 29.38 -6.19
N ARG A 623 -30.49 28.77 -6.81
CA ARG A 623 -31.09 29.26 -8.06
C ARG A 623 -32.22 30.25 -7.77
N PRO A 624 -32.20 31.46 -8.37
CA PRO A 624 -33.27 32.44 -8.19
C PRO A 624 -34.58 32.00 -8.84
N ASP A 625 -34.51 31.20 -9.91
CA ASP A 625 -35.65 30.60 -10.61
C ASP A 625 -35.37 29.11 -10.83
N ALA A 626 -36.09 28.26 -10.09
CA ALA A 626 -36.00 26.81 -10.21
C ALA A 626 -37.13 26.20 -11.05
N THR A 627 -37.97 27.00 -11.72
CA THR A 627 -39.17 26.49 -12.42
C THR A 627 -38.84 25.76 -13.72
N ARG A 628 -37.65 25.99 -14.27
CA ARG A 628 -37.15 25.38 -15.51
C ARG A 628 -35.87 24.60 -15.28
N GLY A 629 -35.55 23.70 -16.21
CA GLY A 629 -34.26 23.03 -16.23
C GLY A 629 -33.17 23.93 -16.82
N GLU A 630 -31.93 23.74 -16.35
CA GLU A 630 -30.79 24.55 -16.75
C GLU A 630 -29.58 23.69 -17.09
N VAL A 631 -28.78 24.13 -18.06
CA VAL A 631 -27.47 23.53 -18.36
C VAL A 631 -26.38 24.40 -17.75
N TRP A 632 -25.53 23.77 -16.96
CA TRP A 632 -24.41 24.40 -16.26
C TRP A 632 -23.09 23.84 -16.77
N ARG A 633 -22.00 24.58 -16.57
CA ARG A 633 -20.66 24.19 -17.02
C ARG A 633 -19.64 24.24 -15.89
N LEU A 634 -18.95 23.13 -15.68
CA LEU A 634 -17.76 23.01 -14.84
C LEU A 634 -16.52 22.98 -15.74
N ARG A 635 -15.60 23.92 -15.55
CA ARG A 635 -14.28 23.90 -16.17
C ARG A 635 -13.27 23.30 -15.21
N LEU A 636 -12.45 22.39 -15.72
CA LEU A 636 -11.31 21.80 -15.01
C LEU A 636 -10.03 22.18 -15.74
N ASP A 637 -9.04 22.70 -15.02
CA ASP A 637 -7.79 23.21 -15.56
C ASP A 637 -6.59 22.70 -14.74
N LYS A 638 -5.39 22.85 -15.33
CA LYS A 638 -4.14 22.62 -14.62
C LYS A 638 -4.01 23.59 -13.44
N PRO A 639 -3.64 23.10 -12.24
CA PRO A 639 -3.38 23.96 -11.09
C PRO A 639 -2.12 24.81 -11.34
N SER A 640 -2.03 25.97 -10.69
CA SER A 640 -0.80 26.78 -10.75
C SER A 640 0.36 26.21 -9.93
N GLN A 641 0.09 25.26 -9.02
CA GLN A 641 1.07 24.57 -8.17
C GLN A 641 0.78 23.07 -8.11
N ALA A 642 1.84 22.29 -7.85
CA ALA A 642 1.78 20.83 -7.72
C ALA A 642 1.34 20.12 -9.03
N VAL A 643 0.97 18.84 -8.94
CA VAL A 643 0.71 17.99 -10.12
C VAL A 643 -0.78 17.81 -10.36
N LEU A 644 -1.22 17.86 -11.62
CA LEU A 644 -2.57 17.43 -12.03
C LEU A 644 -2.53 15.93 -12.38
N GLU A 645 -2.81 15.09 -11.40
CA GLU A 645 -2.89 13.63 -11.57
C GLU A 645 -4.27 13.11 -11.14
N ASP A 646 -4.42 12.55 -9.95
CA ASP A 646 -5.71 12.06 -9.45
C ASP A 646 -6.53 13.20 -8.81
N PHE A 647 -7.82 13.27 -9.15
CA PHE A 647 -8.78 14.18 -8.51
C PHE A 647 -10.23 13.69 -8.68
N PHE A 648 -11.13 14.23 -7.86
CA PHE A 648 -12.52 13.79 -7.78
C PHE A 648 -13.49 14.93 -8.04
N VAL A 649 -14.60 14.63 -8.71
CA VAL A 649 -15.75 15.53 -8.86
C VAL A 649 -17.02 14.82 -8.39
N GLN A 650 -17.82 15.50 -7.58
CA GLN A 650 -19.11 15.01 -7.10
C GLN A 650 -20.21 16.06 -7.32
N LEU A 651 -21.29 15.64 -8.00
CA LEU A 651 -22.50 16.44 -8.17
C LEU A 651 -23.50 16.14 -7.05
N GLN A 652 -24.01 17.16 -6.36
CA GLN A 652 -24.88 17.03 -5.18
C GLN A 652 -26.24 17.66 -5.44
N GLY A 653 -27.33 16.95 -5.08
CA GLY A 653 -28.70 17.40 -5.30
C GLY A 653 -29.19 17.29 -6.75
N ILE A 654 -28.33 16.89 -7.69
CA ILE A 654 -28.59 16.84 -9.13
C ILE A 654 -28.08 15.53 -9.75
N PRO A 655 -28.57 15.14 -10.93
CA PRO A 655 -28.13 13.91 -11.59
C PRO A 655 -26.61 13.85 -11.76
N PRO A 656 -25.95 12.74 -11.40
CA PRO A 656 -24.49 12.62 -11.46
C PRO A 656 -24.02 12.29 -12.90
N VAL A 657 -24.39 13.16 -13.85
CA VAL A 657 -24.13 13.00 -15.28
C VAL A 657 -23.33 14.21 -15.77
N LEU A 658 -22.14 13.95 -16.31
CA LEU A 658 -21.30 14.97 -16.97
C LEU A 658 -21.15 14.63 -18.45
N SER A 659 -21.24 15.61 -19.32
CA SER A 659 -20.91 15.46 -20.74
C SER A 659 -19.82 16.44 -21.17
N TRP A 660 -19.09 16.08 -22.22
CA TRP A 660 -18.07 16.96 -22.80
C TRP A 660 -18.70 18.11 -23.59
N THR A 661 -19.72 17.80 -24.39
CA THR A 661 -20.52 18.79 -25.13
C THR A 661 -21.90 18.92 -24.51
N GLN A 662 -22.48 20.12 -24.58
CA GLN A 662 -23.84 20.36 -24.09
C GLN A 662 -24.86 19.46 -24.82
N GLU A 663 -24.67 19.26 -26.12
CA GLU A 663 -25.57 18.50 -27.00
C GLU A 663 -25.64 17.01 -26.64
N ALA A 664 -24.57 16.46 -26.06
CA ALA A 664 -24.53 15.07 -25.62
C ALA A 664 -25.29 14.81 -24.31
N LEU A 665 -25.71 15.85 -23.57
CA LEU A 665 -26.31 15.71 -22.26
C LEU A 665 -27.55 14.80 -22.24
N LEU A 666 -27.59 13.98 -21.21
CA LEU A 666 -28.77 13.24 -20.79
C LEU A 666 -29.40 13.92 -19.57
N ARG A 667 -30.72 13.89 -19.50
CA ARG A 667 -31.51 14.33 -18.35
C ARG A 667 -32.36 13.19 -17.79
N PRO A 668 -32.70 13.20 -16.49
CA PRO A 668 -33.69 12.29 -15.95
C PRO A 668 -35.05 12.51 -16.62
N VAL A 669 -35.79 11.42 -16.81
CA VAL A 669 -37.21 11.48 -17.21
C VAL A 669 -38.02 11.79 -15.96
N GLU A 670 -38.75 12.90 -15.98
CA GLU A 670 -39.70 13.24 -14.91
C GLU A 670 -40.78 12.16 -14.82
N LYS A 671 -41.14 11.76 -13.59
CA LYS A 671 -42.18 10.76 -13.35
C LYS A 671 -43.58 11.34 -13.54
#